data_AF-A0A3S8VN24-F1
#
_entry.id   AF-A0A3S8VN24-F1
#
_cell.length_a   1.000
_cell.length_b   1.000
_cell.length_c   1.000
_cell.angle_alpha   90.00
_cell.angle_beta   90.00
_cell.angle_gamma   90.00
#
_symmetry.space_group_name_H-M   'P 1'
#
loop_
_entity.id
_entity.type
_entity.pdbx_description
1 polymer ?
#
loop_
_entity_poly.entity_id
_entity_poly.type
_entity_poly.pdbx_seq_one_letter_code
_entity_poly.pdbx_strand_id
1 'polypeptide(L)'
;MPFAGIAPRRAVQLMALTTLLAAYCAQLVGALKPNVPLLVAAAAGGLALDLYLQHRQPGLLSLLSRVRFDVMVRQLLRDMLILFGLLQIDGIEPLREQSALTVMLLSSYLVHFLIQGVTIMVRRDRTVPIVTRNVDVSALGLAPAPPRILARRSSHRLLYLSVPVTVGLLTTAATTDAVWGVLGLGISLALSGGGALYLATWLLPAKRTADDERVREWFAGWLQEYRPTVGLYFSGGATSAYQANMWVSTLAALDGKPLIVLRERFMVQKITATDVPIVCLPKVADLMLLEHSTLKMLLHPANSGKTSQVLRIPTIKHAFTNHGESDKLSSCNPYAKAYDEVWVAGPAARARYQLADIGVDDRDVVEVGRPQLAPIRPYAGPPPAGGLTTVLYAPTWEGWDGNPGNTSVVLAGENIVRELLADPRVRLLYKPHPLTGSVDPRAGEANKRIQAMITEANAAMVAEAAAGGQGAGGRGAERPGPEAAAELARVQAELDELATTTFRTGADEVERMLMQSSPEAGRAEAVQAATAAWEEAYWASLPAWEHQIITDSRPGIYACFNVADVLISDVSSVISDYLTSEKPYAVANTSGMTEAEFKAEFPTVRAGTILGPKAKQIPALLEAVRDPEHDTLVRARAELKEHLLGPSEPPSLVRFNAAAVALCAKADARAARIEARGESDIPSQRRDAAEELELEPEEPAGV
;
A
#
# COMPACT_ATOMS: atom_id res chain seq x y z
N MET A 1 -2.36 -14.55 -20.82
CA MET A 1 -2.35 -13.52 -21.86
C MET A 1 -3.78 -13.06 -22.13
N PRO A 2 -4.00 -11.76 -22.33
CA PRO A 2 -4.58 -11.38 -23.61
C PRO A 2 -3.59 -10.45 -24.31
N PHE A 3 -2.75 -11.03 -25.18
CA PHE A 3 -2.00 -10.27 -26.19
C PHE A 3 -2.84 -10.05 -27.45
N ALA A 4 -4.16 -9.90 -27.27
CA ALA A 4 -5.11 -9.48 -28.31
C ALA A 4 -5.65 -8.06 -28.03
N GLY A 5 -4.80 -7.15 -27.55
CA GLY A 5 -5.22 -5.78 -27.18
C GLY A 5 -4.19 -4.66 -27.38
N ILE A 6 -2.95 -4.95 -27.80
CA ILE A 6 -1.89 -3.92 -27.90
C ILE A 6 -2.00 -3.14 -29.22
N ALA A 7 -2.37 -3.81 -30.32
CA ALA A 7 -2.59 -3.18 -31.62
C ALA A 7 -3.74 -2.15 -31.64
N PRO A 8 -4.95 -2.42 -31.10
CA PRO A 8 -6.02 -1.42 -31.11
C PRO A 8 -5.70 -0.20 -30.24
N ARG A 9 -4.98 -0.40 -29.12
CA ARG A 9 -4.63 0.71 -28.24
C ARG A 9 -3.60 1.65 -28.89
N ARG A 10 -2.54 1.12 -29.50
CA ARG A 10 -1.56 1.94 -30.23
C ARG A 10 -2.17 2.64 -31.45
N ALA A 11 -3.06 1.95 -32.17
CA ALA A 11 -3.78 2.55 -33.30
C ALA A 11 -4.67 3.72 -32.86
N VAL A 12 -5.44 3.56 -31.76
CA VAL A 12 -6.26 4.63 -31.18
C VAL A 12 -5.39 5.79 -30.69
N GLN A 13 -4.24 5.52 -30.07
CA GLN A 13 -3.29 6.55 -29.64
C GLN A 13 -2.73 7.33 -30.83
N LEU A 14 -2.26 6.63 -31.88
CA LEU A 14 -1.73 7.26 -33.08
C LEU A 14 -2.81 8.10 -33.77
N MET A 15 -4.02 7.55 -33.91
CA MET A 15 -5.17 8.25 -34.50
C MET A 15 -5.53 9.51 -33.74
N ALA A 16 -5.64 9.46 -32.42
CA ALA A 16 -5.96 10.64 -31.62
C ALA A 16 -4.89 11.74 -31.74
N LEU A 17 -3.61 11.38 -31.78
CA LEU A 17 -2.51 12.33 -31.97
C LEU A 17 -2.46 12.90 -33.40
N THR A 18 -2.68 12.07 -34.42
CA THR A 18 -2.72 12.53 -35.82
C THR A 18 -3.94 13.39 -36.09
N THR A 19 -5.11 13.09 -35.51
CA THR A 19 -6.30 13.94 -35.58
C THR A 19 -6.04 15.30 -34.93
N LEU A 20 -5.38 15.33 -33.77
CA LEU A 20 -5.01 16.57 -33.11
C LEU A 20 -4.07 17.42 -33.98
N LEU A 21 -3.05 16.79 -34.58
CA LEU A 21 -2.13 17.47 -35.50
C LEU A 21 -2.85 17.98 -36.76
N ALA A 22 -3.71 17.14 -37.35
CA ALA A 22 -4.51 17.51 -38.50
C ALA A 22 -5.44 18.68 -38.20
N ALA A 23 -6.02 18.75 -36.99
CA ALA A 23 -6.81 19.89 -36.55
C ALA A 23 -5.97 21.18 -36.50
N TYR A 24 -4.75 21.16 -35.95
CA TYR A 24 -3.87 22.34 -35.97
C TYR A 24 -3.45 22.74 -37.39
N CYS A 25 -3.13 21.78 -38.27
CA CYS A 25 -2.81 22.06 -39.67
C CYS A 25 -4.00 22.66 -40.42
N ALA A 26 -5.20 22.10 -40.25
CA ALA A 26 -6.43 22.61 -40.84
C ALA A 26 -6.77 24.02 -40.32
N GLN A 27 -6.56 24.26 -39.03
CA GLN A 27 -6.72 25.56 -38.40
C GLN A 27 -5.75 26.60 -38.98
N LEU A 28 -4.47 26.22 -39.17
CA LEU A 28 -3.47 27.07 -39.82
C LEU A 28 -3.85 27.39 -41.28
N VAL A 29 -4.31 26.39 -42.04
CA VAL A 29 -4.75 26.59 -43.42
C VAL A 29 -5.96 27.53 -43.48
N GLY A 30 -6.94 27.36 -42.59
CA GLY A 30 -8.11 28.24 -42.49
C GLY A 30 -7.78 29.66 -42.03
N ALA A 31 -6.66 29.85 -41.32
CA ALA A 31 -6.17 31.16 -40.93
C ALA A 31 -5.34 31.84 -42.05
N LEU A 32 -4.50 31.09 -42.76
CA LEU A 32 -3.69 31.60 -43.89
C LEU A 32 -4.52 31.89 -45.14
N LYS A 33 -5.50 31.03 -45.43
CA LYS A 33 -6.52 31.27 -46.45
C LYS A 33 -7.79 31.57 -45.66
N PRO A 34 -8.23 32.84 -45.53
CA PRO A 34 -9.26 33.30 -44.57
C PRO A 34 -10.62 32.61 -44.78
N ASN A 35 -10.67 31.32 -44.43
CA ASN A 35 -11.78 30.41 -44.61
C ASN A 35 -12.34 30.17 -43.22
N VAL A 36 -13.27 31.03 -42.85
CA VAL A 36 -13.90 31.06 -41.53
C VAL A 36 -14.52 29.71 -41.16
N PRO A 37 -15.29 29.01 -42.02
CA PRO A 37 -15.82 27.69 -41.69
C PRO A 37 -14.75 26.66 -41.33
N LEU A 38 -13.64 26.62 -42.08
CA LEU A 38 -12.53 25.71 -41.80
C LEU A 38 -11.82 26.06 -40.49
N LEU A 39 -11.55 27.36 -40.26
CA LEU A 39 -10.94 27.85 -39.02
C LEU A 39 -11.78 27.46 -37.79
N VAL A 40 -13.09 27.72 -37.85
CA VAL A 40 -14.04 27.43 -36.76
C VAL A 40 -14.15 25.93 -36.52
N ALA A 41 -14.36 25.13 -37.57
CA ALA A 41 -14.51 23.68 -37.42
C ALA A 41 -13.22 23.02 -36.87
N ALA A 42 -12.05 23.42 -37.37
CA ALA A 42 -10.77 22.87 -36.93
C ALA A 42 -10.43 23.26 -35.48
N ALA A 43 -10.63 24.53 -35.12
CA ALA A 43 -10.37 25.01 -33.75
C ALA A 43 -11.34 24.40 -32.73
N ALA A 44 -12.64 24.38 -33.02
CA ALA A 44 -13.66 23.80 -32.15
C ALA A 44 -13.49 22.28 -32.02
N GLY A 45 -13.27 21.57 -33.12
CA GLY A 45 -13.01 20.13 -33.12
C GLY A 45 -11.71 19.77 -32.37
N GLY A 46 -10.65 20.57 -32.56
CA GLY A 46 -9.40 20.42 -31.84
C GLY A 46 -9.56 20.64 -30.32
N LEU A 47 -10.30 21.66 -29.89
CA LEU A 47 -10.61 21.91 -28.49
C LEU A 47 -11.46 20.79 -27.87
N ALA A 48 -12.50 20.33 -28.58
CA ALA A 48 -13.35 19.24 -28.13
C ALA A 48 -12.55 17.93 -27.96
N LEU A 49 -11.64 17.63 -28.90
CA LEU A 49 -10.73 16.50 -28.79
C LEU A 49 -9.77 16.65 -27.60
N ASP A 50 -9.17 17.83 -27.40
CA ASP A 50 -8.31 18.09 -26.23
C ASP A 50 -9.07 17.88 -24.90
N LEU A 51 -10.31 18.39 -24.79
CA LEU A 51 -11.17 18.21 -23.62
C LEU A 51 -11.50 16.74 -23.38
N TYR A 52 -11.85 16.00 -24.44
CA TYR A 52 -12.14 14.58 -24.37
C TYR A 52 -10.92 13.78 -23.90
N LEU A 53 -9.75 14.02 -24.51
CA LEU A 53 -8.51 13.34 -24.15
C LEU A 53 -8.07 13.67 -22.72
N GLN A 54 -8.24 14.92 -22.29
CA GLN A 54 -7.89 15.35 -20.93
C GLN A 54 -8.72 14.62 -19.85
N HIS A 55 -9.97 14.27 -20.14
CA HIS A 55 -10.87 13.56 -19.22
C HIS A 55 -10.76 12.03 -19.31
N ARG A 56 -10.74 11.49 -20.52
CA ARG A 56 -10.82 10.03 -20.74
C ARG A 56 -9.46 9.37 -20.86
N GLN A 57 -8.45 10.08 -21.37
CA GLN A 57 -7.13 9.51 -21.67
C GLN A 57 -5.95 10.46 -21.33
N PRO A 58 -5.81 10.92 -20.08
CA PRO A 58 -4.74 11.85 -19.69
C PRO A 58 -3.33 11.28 -19.91
N GLY A 59 -3.18 9.94 -19.87
CA GLY A 59 -1.93 9.25 -20.18
C GLY A 59 -1.42 9.50 -21.61
N LEU A 60 -2.32 9.68 -22.60
CA LEU A 60 -1.91 10.00 -23.96
C LEU A 60 -1.30 11.41 -24.05
N LEU A 61 -1.92 12.39 -23.38
CA LEU A 61 -1.41 13.76 -23.32
C LEU A 61 -0.08 13.86 -22.55
N SER A 62 0.20 12.90 -21.66
CA SER A 62 1.50 12.82 -20.98
C SER A 62 2.67 12.55 -21.94
N LEU A 63 2.42 11.90 -23.10
CA LEU A 63 3.44 11.69 -24.12
C LEU A 63 3.77 12.99 -24.85
N LEU A 64 2.74 13.80 -25.17
CA LEU A 64 2.93 15.11 -25.80
C LEU A 64 3.72 16.08 -24.92
N SER A 65 3.50 16.03 -23.61
CA SER A 65 4.26 16.86 -22.66
C SER A 65 5.74 16.48 -22.59
N ARG A 66 6.14 15.24 -22.92
CA ARG A 66 7.56 14.85 -23.01
C ARG A 66 8.30 15.54 -24.16
N VAL A 67 7.59 15.90 -25.24
CA VAL A 67 8.14 16.67 -26.36
C VAL A 67 7.81 18.17 -26.25
N ARG A 68 7.48 18.64 -25.04
CA ARG A 68 7.10 20.03 -24.74
C ARG A 68 5.84 20.53 -25.44
N PHE A 69 5.01 19.65 -26.01
CA PHE A 69 3.72 19.99 -26.59
C PHE A 69 2.60 19.82 -25.54
N ASP A 70 2.80 20.45 -24.38
CA ASP A 70 1.85 20.39 -23.27
C ASP A 70 0.59 21.23 -23.53
N VAL A 71 -0.35 21.19 -22.58
CA VAL A 71 -1.64 21.90 -22.69
C VAL A 71 -1.49 23.41 -22.88
N MET A 72 -0.43 24.01 -22.32
CA MET A 72 -0.18 25.45 -22.43
C MET A 72 0.22 25.79 -23.86
N VAL A 73 1.20 25.06 -24.41
CA VAL A 73 1.65 25.26 -25.79
C VAL A 73 0.52 25.02 -26.78
N ARG A 74 -0.29 23.98 -26.55
CA ARG A 74 -1.45 23.66 -27.39
C ARG A 74 -2.51 24.76 -27.39
N GLN A 75 -2.89 25.23 -26.21
CA GLN A 75 -3.88 26.31 -26.11
C GLN A 75 -3.34 27.62 -26.70
N LEU A 76 -2.06 27.95 -26.43
CA LEU A 76 -1.43 29.14 -26.99
C LEU A 76 -1.37 29.09 -28.52
N LEU A 77 -1.01 27.95 -29.10
CA LEU A 77 -1.01 27.75 -30.54
C LEU A 77 -2.42 27.92 -31.12
N ARG A 78 -3.45 27.35 -30.47
CA ARG A 78 -4.84 27.52 -30.88
C ARG A 78 -5.24 28.99 -30.88
N ASP A 79 -5.00 29.70 -29.79
CA ASP A 79 -5.40 31.10 -29.66
C ASP A 79 -4.65 32.01 -30.64
N MET A 80 -3.36 31.75 -30.87
CA MET A 80 -2.54 32.47 -31.85
C MET A 80 -3.07 32.28 -33.28
N LEU A 81 -3.42 31.05 -33.66
CA LEU A 81 -3.98 30.78 -34.99
C LEU A 81 -5.36 31.42 -35.17
N ILE A 82 -6.19 31.49 -34.11
CA ILE A 82 -7.47 32.20 -34.18
C ILE A 82 -7.24 33.70 -34.36
N LEU A 83 -6.39 34.32 -33.52
CA LEU A 83 -6.07 35.76 -33.66
C LEU A 83 -5.47 36.08 -35.02
N PHE A 84 -4.57 35.24 -35.53
CA PHE A 84 -4.02 35.41 -36.88
C PHE A 84 -5.11 35.31 -37.95
N GLY A 85 -6.05 34.38 -37.82
CA GLY A 85 -7.21 34.31 -38.71
C GLY A 85 -8.09 35.56 -38.65
N LEU A 86 -8.32 36.14 -37.46
CA LEU A 86 -9.07 37.39 -37.30
C LEU A 86 -8.41 38.59 -38.01
N LEU A 87 -7.07 38.65 -38.10
CA LEU A 87 -6.36 39.72 -38.86
C LEU A 87 -6.70 39.70 -40.36
N GLN A 88 -7.10 38.54 -40.87
CA GLN A 88 -7.30 38.31 -42.31
C GLN A 88 -8.78 38.41 -42.73
N ILE A 89 -9.70 38.66 -41.78
CA ILE A 89 -11.14 38.76 -42.03
C ILE A 89 -11.51 40.24 -42.22
N ASP A 90 -12.12 40.56 -43.36
CA ASP A 90 -12.64 41.89 -43.64
C ASP A 90 -13.78 42.23 -42.66
N GLY A 91 -13.71 43.42 -42.04
CA GLY A 91 -14.73 43.91 -41.10
C GLY A 91 -14.32 43.96 -39.63
N ILE A 92 -13.14 43.43 -39.27
CA ILE A 92 -12.56 43.55 -37.92
C ILE A 92 -11.47 44.61 -37.94
N GLU A 93 -11.60 45.68 -37.13
CA GLU A 93 -10.63 46.78 -37.13
C GLU A 93 -9.33 46.39 -36.38
N PRO A 94 -8.15 46.34 -37.04
CA PRO A 94 -6.92 45.83 -36.42
C PRO A 94 -6.45 46.64 -35.20
N LEU A 95 -6.57 47.97 -35.27
CA LEU A 95 -6.07 48.87 -34.23
C LEU A 95 -7.04 49.04 -33.05
N ARG A 96 -8.34 48.82 -33.26
CA ARG A 96 -9.37 49.07 -32.25
C ARG A 96 -9.90 47.81 -31.60
N GLU A 97 -10.29 46.83 -32.42
CA GLU A 97 -10.96 45.62 -31.93
C GLU A 97 -9.94 44.54 -31.63
N GLN A 98 -9.03 44.28 -32.57
CA GLN A 98 -8.08 43.19 -32.44
C GLN A 98 -6.99 43.44 -31.40
N SER A 99 -6.50 44.68 -31.29
CA SER A 99 -5.55 45.08 -30.24
C SER A 99 -6.15 44.85 -28.84
N ALA A 100 -7.43 45.21 -28.64
CA ALA A 100 -8.15 45.01 -27.39
C ALA A 100 -8.32 43.52 -27.06
N LEU A 101 -8.76 42.70 -28.02
CA LEU A 101 -8.88 41.24 -27.85
C LEU A 101 -7.52 40.60 -27.51
N THR A 102 -6.44 41.07 -28.14
CA THR A 102 -5.07 40.59 -27.87
C THR A 102 -4.64 40.95 -26.44
N VAL A 103 -4.85 42.19 -26.01
CA VAL A 103 -4.54 42.63 -24.64
C VAL A 103 -5.35 41.85 -23.60
N MET A 104 -6.64 41.62 -23.85
CA MET A 104 -7.49 40.81 -22.96
C MET A 104 -7.04 39.34 -22.92
N LEU A 105 -6.64 38.76 -24.05
CA LEU A 105 -6.09 37.40 -24.11
C LEU A 105 -4.79 37.28 -23.30
N LEU A 106 -3.85 38.21 -23.50
CA LEU A 106 -2.61 38.26 -22.72
C LEU A 106 -2.90 38.42 -21.22
N SER A 107 -3.89 39.24 -20.87
CA SER A 107 -4.36 39.41 -19.50
C SER A 107 -4.91 38.09 -18.93
N SER A 108 -5.62 37.28 -19.72
CA SER A 108 -6.14 35.98 -19.26
C SER A 108 -5.01 35.00 -18.92
N TYR A 109 -3.92 35.00 -19.70
CA TYR A 109 -2.72 34.23 -19.42
C TYR A 109 -1.96 34.75 -18.20
N LEU A 110 -1.86 36.07 -18.04
CA LEU A 110 -1.28 36.68 -16.84
C LEU A 110 -2.04 36.22 -15.58
N VAL A 111 -3.38 36.28 -15.59
CA VAL A 111 -4.22 35.80 -14.48
C VAL A 111 -4.03 34.30 -14.26
N HIS A 112 -3.90 33.49 -15.32
CA HIS A 112 -3.59 32.07 -15.18
C HIS A 112 -2.28 31.83 -14.42
N PHE A 113 -1.22 32.57 -14.75
CA PHE A 113 0.06 32.50 -14.05
C PHE A 113 -0.04 32.99 -12.60
N LEU A 114 -0.84 34.03 -12.34
CA LEU A 114 -1.13 34.48 -10.96
C LEU A 114 -1.81 33.36 -10.15
N ILE A 115 -2.83 32.70 -10.69
CA ILE A 115 -3.46 31.53 -10.02
C ILE A 115 -2.43 30.44 -9.76
N GLN A 116 -1.52 30.20 -10.70
CA GLN A 116 -0.47 29.19 -10.53
C GLN A 116 0.51 29.58 -9.42
N GLY A 117 0.89 30.86 -9.31
CA GLY A 117 1.67 31.39 -8.20
C GLY A 117 0.98 31.20 -6.85
N VAL A 118 -0.30 31.62 -6.74
CA VAL A 118 -1.12 31.41 -5.53
C VAL A 118 -1.24 29.92 -5.21
N THR A 119 -1.42 29.06 -6.21
CA THR A 119 -1.48 27.60 -6.02
C THR A 119 -0.19 27.06 -5.40
N ILE A 120 0.98 27.53 -5.86
CA ILE A 120 2.28 27.12 -5.32
C ILE A 120 2.41 27.57 -3.85
N MET A 121 2.02 28.82 -3.55
CA MET A 121 2.02 29.34 -2.18
C MET A 121 1.11 28.52 -1.25
N VAL A 122 -0.14 28.27 -1.66
CA VAL A 122 -1.10 27.48 -0.88
C VAL A 122 -0.60 26.04 -0.67
N ARG A 123 0.03 25.42 -1.68
CA ARG A 123 0.59 24.07 -1.53
C ARG A 123 1.78 24.05 -0.57
N ARG A 124 2.64 25.06 -0.63
CA ARG A 124 3.80 25.17 0.26
C ARG A 124 3.35 25.34 1.70
N ASP A 125 2.37 26.22 1.94
CA ASP A 125 1.75 26.41 3.25
C ASP A 125 1.21 25.08 3.78
N ARG A 126 0.37 24.41 2.99
CA ARG A 126 -0.28 23.14 3.36
C ARG A 126 0.63 21.91 3.36
N THR A 127 1.96 22.08 3.30
CA THR A 127 2.93 20.99 3.42
C THR A 127 3.55 21.02 4.81
N VAL A 128 2.86 20.43 5.78
CA VAL A 128 3.30 20.36 7.19
C VAL A 128 4.54 19.46 7.36
N PRO A 129 5.40 19.70 8.37
CA PRO A 129 6.60 18.89 8.60
C PRO A 129 6.25 17.47 9.10
N ILE A 130 5.17 17.33 9.87
CA ILE A 130 4.74 16.10 10.52
C ILE A 130 3.34 15.74 10.01
N VAL A 131 3.17 14.52 9.51
CA VAL A 131 1.87 14.01 9.06
C VAL A 131 1.40 12.96 10.06
N THR A 132 0.18 13.09 10.56
CA THR A 132 -0.37 12.16 11.55
C THR A 132 -1.62 11.46 11.06
N ARG A 133 -1.97 10.37 11.74
CA ARG A 133 -3.27 9.71 11.70
C ARG A 133 -3.52 9.15 13.10
N ASN A 134 -4.77 9.17 13.55
CA ASN A 134 -5.16 8.77 14.91
C ASN A 134 -4.54 9.65 16.00
N VAL A 135 -4.41 10.96 15.73
CA VAL A 135 -3.83 11.95 16.66
C VAL A 135 -4.70 13.19 16.61
N ASP A 136 -5.06 13.75 17.77
CA ASP A 136 -5.83 14.99 17.82
C ASP A 136 -5.03 16.20 17.35
N VAL A 137 -5.43 16.73 16.21
CA VAL A 137 -4.83 17.90 15.55
C VAL A 137 -5.66 19.18 15.72
N SER A 138 -6.69 19.17 16.59
CA SER A 138 -7.60 20.30 16.83
C SER A 138 -6.85 21.61 17.14
N ALA A 139 -5.79 21.53 17.95
CA ALA A 139 -4.94 22.66 18.33
C ALA A 139 -4.19 23.32 17.16
N LEU A 140 -4.06 22.64 16.01
CA LEU A 140 -3.43 23.19 14.81
C LEU A 140 -4.39 24.01 13.93
N GLY A 141 -5.70 24.01 14.21
CA GLY A 141 -6.68 24.81 13.47
C GLY A 141 -6.73 24.49 11.97
N LEU A 142 -6.59 23.21 11.59
CA LEU A 142 -6.47 22.82 10.19
C LEU A 142 -7.76 23.10 9.39
N ALA A 143 -7.60 23.62 8.18
CA ALA A 143 -8.72 23.87 7.27
C ALA A 143 -8.81 22.81 6.13
N PRO A 144 -10.03 22.51 5.62
CA PRO A 144 -10.21 21.66 4.44
C PRO A 144 -9.44 22.18 3.22
N ALA A 145 -8.99 21.29 2.35
CA ALA A 145 -8.18 21.70 1.21
C ALA A 145 -9.02 22.47 0.15
N PRO A 146 -8.38 23.31 -0.68
CA PRO A 146 -9.05 23.96 -1.80
C PRO A 146 -9.65 22.96 -2.81
N PRO A 147 -10.60 23.40 -3.66
CA PRO A 147 -11.12 22.58 -4.75
C PRO A 147 -10.00 22.08 -5.66
N ARG A 148 -10.09 20.81 -6.05
CA ARG A 148 -9.05 20.12 -6.82
C ARG A 148 -8.74 20.79 -8.17
N ILE A 149 -9.76 21.38 -8.82
CA ILE A 149 -9.60 22.08 -10.10
C ILE A 149 -8.70 23.32 -9.95
N LEU A 150 -8.84 24.05 -8.84
CA LEU A 150 -8.04 25.24 -8.58
C LEU A 150 -6.64 24.88 -8.11
N ALA A 151 -6.49 23.93 -7.18
CA ALA A 151 -5.20 23.69 -6.55
C ALA A 151 -4.34 22.59 -7.18
N ARG A 152 -4.93 21.59 -7.84
CA ARG A 152 -4.23 20.35 -8.25
C ARG A 152 -4.27 20.04 -9.74
N ARG A 153 -5.24 20.55 -10.50
CA ARG A 153 -5.42 20.26 -11.93
C ARG A 153 -5.16 21.48 -12.81
N SER A 154 -3.94 22.01 -12.80
CA SER A 154 -3.56 23.17 -13.63
C SER A 154 -3.91 22.99 -15.11
N SER A 155 -3.69 21.80 -15.68
CA SER A 155 -4.01 21.50 -17.08
C SER A 155 -5.51 21.53 -17.38
N HIS A 156 -6.35 21.01 -16.48
CA HIS A 156 -7.80 21.07 -16.68
C HIS A 156 -8.29 22.50 -16.49
N ARG A 157 -7.76 23.20 -15.49
CA ARG A 157 -8.09 24.59 -15.19
C ARG A 157 -7.82 25.49 -16.40
N LEU A 158 -6.64 25.38 -17.02
CA LEU A 158 -6.32 26.15 -18.23
C LEU A 158 -7.32 25.87 -19.34
N LEU A 159 -7.54 24.59 -19.65
CA LEU A 159 -8.39 24.19 -20.78
C LEU A 159 -9.87 24.54 -20.57
N TYR A 160 -10.37 24.45 -19.33
CA TYR A 160 -11.74 24.84 -19.02
C TYR A 160 -11.95 26.34 -19.05
N LEU A 161 -11.00 27.11 -18.52
CA LEU A 161 -11.06 28.56 -18.54
C LEU A 161 -10.79 29.13 -19.94
N SER A 162 -10.18 28.37 -20.84
CA SER A 162 -10.00 28.77 -22.24
C SER A 162 -11.22 28.48 -23.14
N VAL A 163 -12.19 27.64 -22.72
CA VAL A 163 -13.39 27.36 -23.53
C VAL A 163 -14.17 28.64 -23.87
N PRO A 164 -14.51 29.53 -22.91
CA PRO A 164 -15.20 30.78 -23.24
C PRO A 164 -14.38 31.66 -24.19
N VAL A 165 -13.06 31.68 -24.04
CA VAL A 165 -12.14 32.43 -24.92
C VAL A 165 -12.22 31.92 -26.34
N THR A 166 -12.01 30.61 -26.54
CA THR A 166 -12.05 30.01 -27.87
C THR A 166 -13.44 30.17 -28.49
N VAL A 167 -14.53 29.94 -27.76
CA VAL A 167 -15.90 30.11 -28.27
C VAL A 167 -16.13 31.56 -28.69
N GLY A 168 -15.79 32.54 -27.83
CA GLY A 168 -15.98 33.96 -28.12
C GLY A 168 -15.20 34.41 -29.36
N LEU A 169 -13.92 34.05 -29.47
CA LEU A 169 -13.07 34.41 -30.62
C LEU A 169 -13.55 33.75 -31.92
N LEU A 170 -14.03 32.49 -31.87
CA LEU A 170 -14.60 31.82 -33.04
C LEU A 170 -15.95 32.42 -33.45
N THR A 171 -16.78 32.84 -32.50
CA THR A 171 -18.03 33.55 -32.81
C THR A 171 -17.75 34.92 -33.41
N THR A 172 -16.73 35.65 -32.94
CA THR A 172 -16.25 36.88 -33.61
C THR A 172 -15.80 36.58 -35.04
N ALA A 173 -15.04 35.52 -35.29
CA ALA A 173 -14.67 35.12 -36.66
C ALA A 173 -15.89 34.86 -37.55
N ALA A 174 -16.93 34.22 -37.00
CA ALA A 174 -18.14 33.85 -37.74
C ALA A 174 -19.12 35.02 -37.98
N THR A 175 -19.14 36.01 -37.09
CA THR A 175 -20.13 37.11 -37.10
C THR A 175 -19.54 38.46 -37.49
N THR A 176 -18.20 38.58 -37.53
CA THR A 176 -17.45 39.84 -37.66
C THR A 176 -17.72 40.85 -36.55
N ASP A 177 -18.34 40.42 -35.44
CA ASP A 177 -18.63 41.27 -34.28
C ASP A 177 -17.67 40.93 -33.12
N ALA A 178 -16.81 41.90 -32.78
CA ALA A 178 -15.81 41.76 -31.72
C ALA A 178 -16.41 41.63 -30.31
N VAL A 179 -17.69 41.98 -30.11
CA VAL A 179 -18.39 41.85 -28.83
C VAL A 179 -18.34 40.41 -28.31
N TRP A 180 -18.43 39.41 -29.17
CA TRP A 180 -18.38 38.00 -28.76
C TRP A 180 -17.02 37.59 -28.19
N GLY A 181 -15.93 38.05 -28.79
CA GLY A 181 -14.58 37.86 -28.29
C GLY A 181 -14.38 38.54 -26.93
N VAL A 182 -14.87 39.78 -26.80
CA VAL A 182 -14.85 40.53 -25.53
C VAL A 182 -15.64 39.79 -24.44
N LEU A 183 -16.83 39.27 -24.76
CA LEU A 183 -17.65 38.48 -23.83
C LEU A 183 -16.94 37.19 -23.40
N GLY A 184 -16.41 36.43 -24.35
CA GLY A 184 -15.69 35.18 -24.07
C GLY A 184 -14.46 35.37 -23.19
N LEU A 185 -13.64 36.38 -23.51
CA LEU A 185 -12.48 36.76 -22.71
C LEU A 185 -12.87 37.34 -21.35
N GLY A 186 -13.92 38.17 -21.29
CA GLY A 186 -14.46 38.72 -20.06
C GLY A 186 -14.94 37.64 -19.09
N ILE A 187 -15.67 36.63 -19.59
CA ILE A 187 -16.10 35.46 -18.80
C ILE A 187 -14.88 34.69 -18.28
N SER A 188 -13.90 34.43 -19.14
CA SER A 188 -12.68 33.72 -18.74
C SER A 188 -11.89 34.47 -17.67
N LEU A 189 -11.72 35.79 -17.83
CA LEU A 189 -11.06 36.67 -16.88
C LEU A 189 -11.80 36.72 -15.55
N ALA A 190 -13.13 36.84 -15.56
CA ALA A 190 -13.96 36.84 -14.36
C ALA A 190 -13.86 35.51 -13.60
N LEU A 191 -13.96 34.37 -14.29
CA LEU A 191 -13.83 33.04 -13.68
C LEU A 191 -12.41 32.79 -13.16
N SER A 192 -11.39 33.19 -13.92
CA SER A 192 -9.99 33.03 -13.53
C SER A 192 -9.64 33.92 -12.34
N GLY A 193 -10.01 35.21 -12.40
CA GLY A 193 -9.79 36.17 -11.32
C GLY A 193 -10.55 35.81 -10.06
N GLY A 194 -11.84 35.45 -10.18
CA GLY A 194 -12.64 34.95 -9.06
C GLY A 194 -12.07 33.68 -8.46
N GLY A 195 -11.60 32.74 -9.29
CA GLY A 195 -10.92 31.53 -8.85
C GLY A 195 -9.58 31.82 -8.14
N ALA A 196 -8.83 32.82 -8.61
CA ALA A 196 -7.59 33.29 -7.97
C ALA A 196 -7.87 33.86 -6.58
N LEU A 197 -8.84 34.78 -6.48
CA LEU A 197 -9.25 35.42 -5.23
C LEU A 197 -9.79 34.38 -4.24
N TYR A 198 -10.62 33.46 -4.71
CA TYR A 198 -11.14 32.38 -3.88
C TYR A 198 -10.01 31.48 -3.37
N LEU A 199 -9.07 31.06 -4.23
CA LEU A 199 -7.91 30.28 -3.83
C LEU A 199 -6.99 31.04 -2.86
N ALA A 200 -6.84 32.36 -3.04
CA ALA A 200 -6.08 33.22 -2.14
C ALA A 200 -6.67 33.28 -0.72
N THR A 201 -7.96 32.93 -0.53
CA THR A 201 -8.54 32.82 0.83
C THR A 201 -7.83 31.78 1.70
N TRP A 202 -7.14 30.79 1.11
CA TRP A 202 -6.33 29.82 1.87
C TRP A 202 -5.01 30.40 2.40
N LEU A 203 -4.64 31.62 1.99
CA LEU A 203 -3.50 32.34 2.55
C LEU A 203 -3.92 33.27 3.71
N LEU A 204 -5.23 33.38 4.00
CA LEU A 204 -5.73 34.16 5.13
C LEU A 204 -5.46 33.44 6.45
N PRO A 205 -5.24 34.18 7.56
CA PRO A 205 -4.90 33.60 8.86
C PRO A 205 -5.85 32.48 9.34
N ALA A 206 -7.14 32.59 9.03
CA ALA A 206 -8.15 31.60 9.45
C ALA A 206 -8.09 30.25 8.71
N LYS A 207 -7.41 30.17 7.56
CA LYS A 207 -7.30 28.92 6.75
C LYS A 207 -5.87 28.45 6.56
N ARG A 208 -4.90 29.30 6.91
CA ARG A 208 -3.48 29.03 6.83
C ARG A 208 -3.11 27.93 7.83
N THR A 209 -2.22 27.02 7.44
CA THR A 209 -1.72 26.03 8.39
C THR A 209 -0.73 26.66 9.37
N ALA A 210 -0.63 26.07 10.56
CA ALA A 210 0.44 26.38 11.50
C ALA A 210 1.82 26.23 10.82
N ASP A 211 2.76 27.10 11.18
CA ASP A 211 4.14 27.02 10.69
C ASP A 211 4.90 25.81 11.26
N ASP A 212 6.08 25.53 10.69
CA ASP A 212 6.87 24.36 11.05
C ASP A 212 7.23 24.33 12.55
N GLU A 213 7.50 25.48 13.17
CA GLU A 213 7.86 25.58 14.59
C GLU A 213 6.66 25.28 15.49
N ARG A 214 5.51 25.90 15.21
CA ARG A 214 4.28 25.64 15.95
C ARG A 214 3.82 24.20 15.84
N VAL A 215 3.98 23.57 14.67
CA VAL A 215 3.68 22.14 14.49
C VAL A 215 4.63 21.28 15.32
N ARG A 216 5.92 21.64 15.44
CA ARG A 216 6.87 20.91 16.29
C ARG A 216 6.59 21.08 17.77
N GLU A 217 6.24 22.29 18.22
CA GLU A 217 5.82 22.55 19.61
C GLU A 217 4.57 21.74 19.97
N TRP A 218 3.55 21.77 19.11
CA TRP A 218 2.34 20.96 19.27
C TRP A 218 2.69 19.48 19.37
N PHE A 219 3.54 18.98 18.46
CA PHE A 219 3.92 17.58 18.46
C PHE A 219 4.70 17.19 19.71
N ALA A 220 5.61 18.04 20.19
CA ALA A 220 6.34 17.83 21.43
C ALA A 220 5.38 17.81 22.64
N GLY A 221 4.42 18.73 22.71
CA GLY A 221 3.37 18.73 23.74
C GLY A 221 2.51 17.47 23.69
N TRP A 222 2.11 17.04 22.49
CA TRP A 222 1.38 15.79 22.31
C TRP A 222 2.18 14.56 22.75
N LEU A 223 3.50 14.50 22.46
CA LEU A 223 4.36 13.41 22.94
C LEU A 223 4.44 13.39 24.48
N GLN A 224 4.46 14.56 25.13
CA GLN A 224 4.48 14.67 26.59
C GLN A 224 3.16 14.26 27.24
N GLU A 225 2.02 14.51 26.58
CA GLU A 225 0.69 14.10 27.04
C GLU A 225 0.44 12.61 26.77
N TYR A 226 0.70 12.17 25.53
CA TYR A 226 0.50 10.78 25.14
C TYR A 226 1.45 9.86 25.90
N ARG A 227 2.72 10.23 26.06
CA ARG A 227 3.76 9.42 26.74
C ARG A 227 3.92 8.01 26.13
N PRO A 228 4.32 7.91 24.84
CA PRO A 228 4.53 6.61 24.20
C PRO A 228 5.64 5.82 24.91
N THR A 229 5.57 4.50 24.95
CA THR A 229 6.61 3.66 25.58
C THR A 229 7.20 2.63 24.61
N VAL A 230 6.37 2.07 23.74
CA VAL A 230 6.76 1.08 22.72
C VAL A 230 6.32 1.61 21.37
N GLY A 231 7.09 1.34 20.32
CA GLY A 231 6.66 1.71 18.98
C GLY A 231 7.13 0.76 17.89
N LEU A 232 6.57 0.94 16.71
CA LEU A 232 6.97 0.27 15.47
C LEU A 232 7.53 1.33 14.53
N TYR A 233 8.79 1.17 14.11
CA TYR A 233 9.40 2.04 13.11
C TYR A 233 9.36 1.35 11.75
N PHE A 234 8.89 2.06 10.73
CA PHE A 234 8.90 1.54 9.37
C PHE A 234 9.26 2.58 8.32
N SER A 235 10.07 2.15 7.36
CA SER A 235 10.37 2.92 6.16
C SER A 235 10.60 1.99 4.99
N GLY A 236 9.98 2.29 3.85
CA GLY A 236 10.01 1.41 2.67
C GLY A 236 9.15 1.91 1.51
N GLY A 237 9.15 1.15 0.41
CA GLY A 237 8.31 1.41 -0.76
C GLY A 237 6.85 1.02 -0.53
N ALA A 238 5.93 1.51 -1.39
CA ALA A 238 4.49 1.23 -1.24
C ALA A 238 4.12 -0.26 -1.27
N THR A 239 4.91 -1.10 -1.96
CA THR A 239 4.73 -2.56 -2.02
C THR A 239 5.19 -3.29 -0.77
N SER A 240 5.93 -2.64 0.12
CA SER A 240 6.46 -3.23 1.37
C SER A 240 5.57 -3.01 2.59
N ALA A 241 4.45 -2.30 2.45
CA ALA A 241 3.54 -1.98 3.57
C ALA A 241 3.04 -3.22 4.35
N TYR A 242 2.96 -4.39 3.69
CA TYR A 242 2.58 -5.64 4.33
C TYR A 242 3.49 -5.99 5.52
N GLN A 243 4.78 -5.65 5.44
CA GLN A 243 5.76 -5.95 6.48
C GLN A 243 5.42 -5.24 7.80
N ALA A 244 5.00 -3.97 7.73
CA ALA A 244 4.52 -3.25 8.91
C ALA A 244 3.13 -3.75 9.35
N ASN A 245 2.22 -3.96 8.39
CA ASN A 245 0.83 -4.36 8.68
C ASN A 245 0.73 -5.69 9.44
N MET A 246 1.66 -6.62 9.24
CA MET A 246 1.73 -7.87 10.01
C MET A 246 1.92 -7.66 11.52
N TRP A 247 2.49 -6.53 11.95
CA TRP A 247 2.80 -6.27 13.36
C TRP A 247 1.83 -5.29 14.03
N VAL A 248 0.88 -4.70 13.29
CA VAL A 248 0.00 -3.65 13.81
C VAL A 248 -0.90 -4.15 14.94
N SER A 249 -1.51 -5.33 14.78
CA SER A 249 -2.36 -5.92 15.83
C SER A 249 -1.54 -6.35 17.05
N THR A 250 -0.35 -6.95 16.83
CA THR A 250 0.58 -7.28 17.90
C THR A 250 0.96 -6.04 18.70
N LEU A 251 1.36 -4.97 18.04
CA LEU A 251 1.76 -3.71 18.68
C LEU A 251 0.61 -3.12 19.51
N ALA A 252 -0.61 -3.16 19.00
CA ALA A 252 -1.80 -2.66 19.71
C ALA A 252 -2.12 -3.46 20.97
N ALA A 253 -1.72 -4.73 21.03
CA ALA A 253 -1.96 -5.64 22.16
C ALA A 253 -0.82 -5.66 23.20
N LEU A 254 0.25 -4.87 23.03
CA LEU A 254 1.34 -4.79 24.00
C LEU A 254 0.99 -3.87 25.16
N ASP A 255 1.62 -4.13 26.31
CA ASP A 255 1.54 -3.25 27.46
C ASP A 255 2.19 -1.88 27.18
N GLY A 256 1.59 -0.83 27.75
CA GLY A 256 2.05 0.54 27.62
C GLY A 256 1.29 1.31 26.55
N LYS A 257 1.95 2.29 25.93
CA LYS A 257 1.34 3.19 24.97
C LYS A 257 2.03 3.08 23.60
N PRO A 258 1.42 2.37 22.64
CA PRO A 258 2.05 2.08 21.35
C PRO A 258 2.12 3.31 20.43
N LEU A 259 3.11 3.38 19.56
CA LEU A 259 3.27 4.43 18.54
C LEU A 259 3.81 3.85 17.22
N ILE A 260 3.22 4.20 16.09
CA ILE A 260 3.76 3.84 14.77
C ILE A 260 4.52 5.05 14.20
N VAL A 261 5.81 4.88 13.93
CA VAL A 261 6.70 5.91 13.37
C VAL A 261 7.04 5.58 11.92
N LEU A 262 6.65 6.45 11.00
CA LEU A 262 6.87 6.31 9.56
C LEU A 262 7.80 7.39 9.02
N ARG A 263 8.45 7.11 7.88
CA ARG A 263 9.31 8.09 7.18
C ARG A 263 8.76 8.58 5.85
N GLU A 264 7.83 7.86 5.24
CA GLU A 264 7.22 8.18 3.96
C GLU A 264 5.77 8.62 4.12
N ARG A 265 5.43 9.83 3.66
CA ARG A 265 4.10 10.43 3.81
C ARG A 265 2.99 9.57 3.21
N PHE A 266 3.27 8.90 2.09
CA PHE A 266 2.31 7.98 1.45
C PHE A 266 2.02 6.73 2.30
N MET A 267 2.92 6.34 3.20
CA MET A 267 2.81 5.12 4.00
C MET A 267 1.72 5.23 5.07
N VAL A 268 1.40 6.44 5.54
CA VAL A 268 0.35 6.70 6.54
C VAL A 268 -1.00 6.09 6.11
N GLN A 269 -1.29 6.14 4.81
CA GLN A 269 -2.53 5.62 4.21
C GLN A 269 -2.42 4.15 3.77
N LYS A 270 -1.26 3.52 3.97
CA LYS A 270 -1.01 2.11 3.65
C LYS A 270 -1.00 1.22 4.89
N ILE A 271 -0.89 1.81 6.08
CA ILE A 271 -1.08 1.10 7.34
C ILE A 271 -2.54 0.69 7.47
N THR A 272 -2.80 -0.57 7.83
CA THR A 272 -4.14 -1.13 8.03
C THR A 272 -4.92 -0.38 9.11
N ALA A 273 -6.22 -0.64 9.25
CA ALA A 273 -7.05 -0.07 10.30
C ALA A 273 -6.45 -0.39 11.69
N THR A 274 -6.34 0.63 12.53
CA THR A 274 -5.77 0.54 13.88
C THR A 274 -6.14 1.80 14.64
N ASP A 275 -6.15 1.70 15.97
CA ASP A 275 -6.33 2.83 16.89
C ASP A 275 -4.99 3.38 17.39
N VAL A 276 -3.88 2.69 17.09
CA VAL A 276 -2.53 3.13 17.45
C VAL A 276 -2.23 4.46 16.73
N PRO A 277 -1.74 5.48 17.45
CA PRO A 277 -1.27 6.72 16.85
C PRO A 277 -0.19 6.50 15.79
N ILE A 278 -0.34 7.15 14.64
CA ILE A 278 0.62 7.08 13.54
C ILE A 278 1.22 8.47 13.31
N VAL A 279 2.55 8.54 13.34
CA VAL A 279 3.31 9.76 13.10
C VAL A 279 4.29 9.53 11.95
N CYS A 280 4.28 10.41 10.96
CA CYS A 280 5.23 10.39 9.85
C CYS A 280 6.17 11.57 9.98
N LEU A 281 7.46 11.28 10.10
CA LEU A 281 8.56 12.23 10.34
C LEU A 281 9.54 12.17 9.16
N PRO A 282 9.31 12.88 8.05
CA PRO A 282 10.13 12.75 6.85
C PRO A 282 11.56 13.25 7.06
N LYS A 283 11.73 14.42 7.70
CA LYS A 283 13.03 15.04 7.95
C LYS A 283 13.66 14.45 9.23
N VAL A 284 14.98 14.32 9.22
CA VAL A 284 15.74 13.81 10.38
C VAL A 284 15.61 14.75 11.58
N ALA A 285 15.57 16.07 11.36
CA ALA A 285 15.40 17.04 12.43
C ALA A 285 14.10 16.82 13.23
N ASP A 286 12.99 16.50 12.55
CA ASP A 286 11.71 16.22 13.21
C ASP A 286 11.72 14.83 13.90
N LEU A 287 12.46 13.87 13.34
CA LEU A 287 12.65 12.54 13.94
C LEU A 287 13.37 12.62 15.29
N MET A 288 14.29 13.55 15.47
CA MET A 288 15.02 13.73 16.73
C MET A 288 14.13 14.21 17.89
N LEU A 289 12.92 14.70 17.62
CA LEU A 289 11.96 15.02 18.69
C LEU A 289 11.58 13.79 19.53
N LEU A 290 11.75 12.58 18.98
CA LEU A 290 11.53 11.34 19.72
C LEU A 290 12.56 11.13 20.85
N GLU A 291 13.77 11.72 20.75
CA GLU A 291 14.82 11.59 21.76
C GLU A 291 14.39 12.13 23.13
N HIS A 292 13.57 13.18 23.13
CA HIS A 292 13.04 13.85 24.32
C HIS A 292 11.66 13.33 24.74
N SER A 293 11.18 12.24 24.13
CA SER A 293 9.92 11.60 24.48
C SER A 293 10.12 10.50 25.52
N THR A 294 9.02 9.92 26.03
CA THR A 294 9.07 8.74 26.89
C THR A 294 9.24 7.42 26.13
N LEU A 295 9.35 7.47 24.79
CA LEU A 295 9.46 6.27 23.96
C LEU A 295 10.74 5.52 24.34
N LYS A 296 10.60 4.26 24.73
CA LYS A 296 11.70 3.45 25.28
C LYS A 296 12.24 2.46 24.27
N MET A 297 11.39 1.97 23.37
CA MET A 297 11.82 1.02 22.36
C MET A 297 11.08 1.13 21.02
N LEU A 298 11.73 0.68 19.96
CA LEU A 298 11.19 0.57 18.61
C LEU A 298 11.41 -0.84 18.04
N LEU A 299 10.34 -1.44 17.53
CA LEU A 299 10.33 -2.65 16.72
C LEU A 299 10.63 -2.32 15.25
N HIS A 300 11.44 -3.14 14.59
CA HIS A 300 11.85 -2.97 13.19
C HIS A 300 11.54 -4.22 12.37
N PRO A 301 10.45 -4.22 11.58
CA PRO A 301 10.05 -5.39 10.80
C PRO A 301 10.84 -5.53 9.49
N ALA A 302 11.66 -4.53 9.15
CA ALA A 302 12.46 -4.52 7.93
C ALA A 302 13.69 -3.63 8.10
N ASN A 303 14.71 -3.91 7.29
CA ASN A 303 15.93 -3.10 7.21
C ASN A 303 15.84 -2.17 6.00
N SER A 304 15.75 -0.86 6.24
CA SER A 304 15.86 0.16 5.20
C SER A 304 17.00 1.13 5.49
N GLY A 305 17.54 1.79 4.46
CA GLY A 305 18.67 2.72 4.63
C GLY A 305 18.38 3.87 5.61
N LYS A 306 17.12 4.32 5.71
CA LYS A 306 16.71 5.38 6.64
C LYS A 306 16.68 4.94 8.10
N THR A 307 16.71 3.64 8.39
CA THR A 307 16.71 3.09 9.76
C THR A 307 17.92 3.55 10.55
N SER A 308 19.08 3.67 9.88
CA SER A 308 20.30 4.27 10.46
C SER A 308 20.12 5.66 11.09
N GLN A 309 19.07 6.40 10.70
CA GLN A 309 18.79 7.73 11.23
C GLN A 309 18.02 7.71 12.55
N VAL A 310 17.27 6.64 12.86
CA VAL A 310 16.59 6.50 14.16
C VAL A 310 17.46 5.74 15.17
N LEU A 311 18.30 4.80 14.70
CA LEU A 311 19.24 4.02 15.52
C LEU A 311 20.29 4.86 16.27
N ARG A 312 20.42 6.15 15.95
CA ARG A 312 21.33 7.07 16.65
C ARG A 312 20.75 7.65 17.94
N ILE A 313 19.45 7.50 18.19
CA ILE A 313 18.79 8.07 19.37
C ILE A 313 19.10 7.18 20.58
N PRO A 314 19.99 7.60 21.50
CA PRO A 314 20.52 6.72 22.54
C PRO A 314 19.53 6.44 23.68
N THR A 315 18.41 7.16 23.73
CA THR A 315 17.32 7.00 24.71
C THR A 315 16.36 5.88 24.32
N ILE A 316 16.36 5.44 23.06
CA ILE A 316 15.47 4.42 22.52
C ILE A 316 16.25 3.13 22.26
N LYS A 317 15.68 2.00 22.67
CA LYS A 317 16.17 0.66 22.34
C LYS A 317 15.56 0.12 21.06
N HIS A 318 16.31 -0.67 20.31
CA HIS A 318 15.87 -1.13 18.99
C HIS A 318 15.89 -2.66 18.89
N ALA A 319 14.73 -3.24 18.60
CA ALA A 319 14.57 -4.68 18.39
C ALA A 319 14.24 -4.97 16.92
N PHE A 320 15.07 -5.76 16.25
CA PHE A 320 14.78 -6.23 14.89
C PHE A 320 13.94 -7.49 14.93
N THR A 321 12.74 -7.45 14.35
CA THR A 321 11.79 -8.58 14.38
C THR A 321 11.62 -9.27 13.03
N ASN A 322 12.13 -8.64 11.97
CA ASN A 322 11.83 -9.03 10.59
C ASN A 322 10.30 -9.09 10.31
N HIS A 323 9.89 -9.60 9.15
CA HIS A 323 8.48 -9.71 8.73
C HIS A 323 8.02 -11.16 8.51
N GLY A 324 8.88 -12.14 8.74
CA GLY A 324 8.58 -13.56 8.60
C GLY A 324 9.78 -14.42 8.92
N GLU A 325 9.50 -15.67 9.29
CA GLU A 325 10.48 -16.71 9.59
C GLU A 325 10.50 -17.73 8.45
N SER A 326 11.68 -18.10 7.94
CA SER A 326 11.82 -19.12 6.88
C SER A 326 13.19 -19.78 6.99
N ASP A 327 13.36 -20.99 6.46
CA ASP A 327 14.62 -21.76 6.54
C ASP A 327 15.82 -21.09 5.83
N LYS A 328 15.59 -20.07 4.98
CA LYS A 328 16.63 -19.49 4.11
C LYS A 328 17.64 -18.65 4.90
N LEU A 329 18.93 -18.85 4.65
CA LEU A 329 20.02 -18.03 5.21
C LEU A 329 19.89 -16.54 4.87
N SER A 330 19.19 -16.18 3.79
CA SER A 330 18.89 -14.79 3.44
C SER A 330 18.11 -14.02 4.52
N SER A 331 17.49 -14.71 5.48
CA SER A 331 16.88 -14.09 6.67
C SER A 331 17.94 -13.55 7.66
N CYS A 332 19.17 -14.06 7.64
CA CYS A 332 20.27 -13.64 8.51
C CYS A 332 21.12 -12.57 7.79
N ASN A 333 20.76 -11.31 7.97
CA ASN A 333 21.45 -10.17 7.35
C ASN A 333 22.43 -9.49 8.32
N PRO A 334 23.69 -9.20 7.92
CA PRO A 334 24.67 -8.49 8.77
C PRO A 334 24.18 -7.14 9.34
N TYR A 335 23.17 -6.52 8.74
CA TYR A 335 22.54 -5.30 9.26
C TYR A 335 21.91 -5.50 10.64
N ALA A 336 21.59 -6.74 11.03
CA ALA A 336 21.04 -7.08 12.35
C ALA A 336 21.96 -6.67 13.51
N LYS A 337 23.27 -6.49 13.26
CA LYS A 337 24.24 -5.99 14.25
C LYS A 337 23.99 -4.56 14.74
N ALA A 338 23.18 -3.79 14.01
CA ALA A 338 22.91 -2.39 14.33
C ALA A 338 21.84 -2.22 15.41
N TYR A 339 21.14 -3.30 15.80
CA TYR A 339 20.06 -3.29 16.76
C TYR A 339 20.55 -3.72 18.15
N ASP A 340 19.86 -3.29 19.20
CA ASP A 340 20.15 -3.74 20.57
C ASP A 340 19.79 -5.22 20.76
N GLU A 341 18.71 -5.67 20.11
CA GLU A 341 18.26 -7.06 20.15
C GLU A 341 17.73 -7.52 18.79
N VAL A 342 17.85 -8.82 18.53
CA VAL A 342 17.29 -9.52 17.38
C VAL A 342 16.25 -10.50 17.88
N TRP A 343 15.00 -10.22 17.58
CA TRP A 343 13.86 -10.98 18.05
C TRP A 343 13.46 -12.04 17.04
N VAL A 344 13.50 -13.29 17.47
CA VAL A 344 13.32 -14.46 16.61
C VAL A 344 12.15 -15.32 17.04
N ALA A 345 11.64 -16.13 16.11
CA ALA A 345 10.50 -17.01 16.37
C ALA A 345 10.82 -18.10 17.40
N GLY A 346 11.99 -18.73 17.33
CA GLY A 346 12.33 -19.83 18.22
C GLY A 346 13.76 -20.34 18.06
N PRO A 347 14.08 -21.49 18.67
CA PRO A 347 15.43 -22.04 18.70
C PRO A 347 16.09 -22.22 17.32
N ALA A 348 15.33 -22.63 16.31
CA ALA A 348 15.84 -22.80 14.95
C ALA A 348 16.39 -21.48 14.38
N ALA A 349 15.65 -20.40 14.55
CA ALA A 349 16.03 -19.08 14.08
C ALA A 349 17.31 -18.57 14.78
N ARG A 350 17.40 -18.77 16.09
CA ARG A 350 18.61 -18.45 16.88
C ARG A 350 19.82 -19.23 16.38
N ALA A 351 19.67 -20.54 16.18
CA ALA A 351 20.74 -21.38 15.64
C ALA A 351 21.21 -20.91 14.26
N ARG A 352 20.31 -20.41 13.41
CA ARG A 352 20.67 -19.86 12.09
C ARG A 352 21.52 -18.59 12.20
N TYR A 353 21.25 -17.71 13.17
CA TYR A 353 22.12 -16.55 13.44
C TYR A 353 23.52 -16.97 13.87
N GLN A 354 23.63 -18.02 14.70
CA GLN A 354 24.94 -18.57 15.12
C GLN A 354 25.68 -19.22 13.94
N LEU A 355 24.99 -20.02 13.13
CA LEU A 355 25.58 -20.68 11.97
C LEU A 355 26.03 -19.68 10.89
N ALA A 356 25.28 -18.59 10.72
CA ALA A 356 25.58 -17.58 9.70
C ALA A 356 26.86 -16.79 10.00
N ASP A 357 27.34 -16.79 11.25
CA ASP A 357 28.56 -16.10 11.72
C ASP A 357 28.67 -14.65 11.21
N ILE A 358 27.55 -13.92 11.23
CA ILE A 358 27.48 -12.54 10.73
C ILE A 358 27.88 -11.49 11.78
N GLY A 359 28.26 -11.95 12.97
CA GLY A 359 28.71 -11.14 14.11
C GLY A 359 27.60 -10.59 15.01
N VAL A 360 26.43 -11.24 15.06
CA VAL A 360 25.39 -10.98 16.08
C VAL A 360 25.69 -11.84 17.30
N ASP A 361 25.83 -11.23 18.48
CA ASP A 361 26.07 -11.95 19.73
C ASP A 361 24.80 -12.73 20.16
N ASP A 362 24.97 -13.98 20.58
CA ASP A 362 23.86 -14.85 20.99
C ASP A 362 23.04 -14.27 22.14
N ARG A 363 23.67 -13.49 23.03
CA ARG A 363 22.98 -12.85 24.16
C ARG A 363 21.97 -11.78 23.72
N ASP A 364 22.15 -11.24 22.51
CA ASP A 364 21.30 -10.20 21.93
C ASP A 364 20.20 -10.82 21.04
N VAL A 365 20.17 -12.15 20.88
CA VAL A 365 19.11 -12.89 20.20
C VAL A 365 18.06 -13.33 21.22
N VAL A 366 16.80 -12.89 21.04
CA VAL A 366 15.69 -13.14 21.97
C VAL A 366 14.60 -13.94 21.28
N GLU A 367 14.25 -15.09 21.84
CA GLU A 367 13.19 -15.97 21.33
C GLU A 367 11.82 -15.52 21.83
N VAL A 368 11.06 -14.86 20.96
CA VAL A 368 9.77 -14.22 21.30
C VAL A 368 8.57 -14.91 20.68
N GLY A 369 8.76 -15.91 19.82
CA GLY A 369 7.66 -16.51 19.07
C GLY A 369 7.12 -15.63 17.97
N ARG A 370 5.95 -15.99 17.45
CA ARG A 370 5.24 -15.24 16.42
C ARG A 370 3.82 -14.90 16.88
N PRO A 371 3.61 -13.74 17.53
CA PRO A 371 2.29 -13.35 18.01
C PRO A 371 1.27 -13.12 16.90
N GLN A 372 1.70 -12.89 15.65
CA GLN A 372 0.79 -12.71 14.51
C GLN A 372 -0.01 -13.98 14.18
N LEU A 373 0.45 -15.14 14.67
CA LEU A 373 -0.16 -16.43 14.40
C LEU A 373 -1.36 -16.72 15.32
N ALA A 374 -1.64 -15.85 16.30
CA ALA A 374 -2.74 -16.02 17.25
C ALA A 374 -4.12 -16.31 16.61
N PRO A 375 -4.48 -15.76 15.43
CA PRO A 375 -5.76 -16.07 14.78
C PRO A 375 -5.86 -17.50 14.20
N ILE A 376 -4.76 -18.25 14.14
CA ILE A 376 -4.76 -19.61 13.59
C ILE A 376 -5.26 -20.59 14.67
N ARG A 377 -6.29 -21.36 14.32
CA ARG A 377 -6.94 -22.31 15.22
C ARG A 377 -6.12 -23.62 15.31
N PRO A 378 -5.97 -24.20 16.52
CA PRO A 378 -5.30 -25.48 16.69
C PRO A 378 -6.07 -26.61 16.00
N TYR A 379 -5.40 -27.75 15.78
CA TYR A 379 -6.00 -28.96 15.24
C TYR A 379 -7.14 -29.44 16.14
N ALA A 380 -8.32 -29.62 15.54
CA ALA A 380 -9.55 -30.03 16.23
C ALA A 380 -9.88 -31.52 16.06
N GLY A 381 -8.97 -32.30 15.44
CA GLY A 381 -9.21 -33.69 15.07
C GLY A 381 -9.48 -33.86 13.56
N PRO A 382 -9.67 -35.12 13.10
CA PRO A 382 -9.90 -35.42 11.69
C PRO A 382 -11.25 -34.86 11.20
N PRO A 383 -11.44 -34.68 9.88
CA PRO A 383 -12.74 -34.34 9.34
C PRO A 383 -13.79 -35.41 9.72
N PRO A 384 -15.09 -35.07 9.82
CA PRO A 384 -16.14 -36.00 10.20
C PRO A 384 -16.13 -37.28 9.37
N ALA A 385 -16.49 -38.42 9.97
CA ALA A 385 -16.55 -39.70 9.26
C ALA A 385 -17.50 -39.61 8.05
N GLY A 386 -17.00 -39.98 6.87
CA GLY A 386 -17.73 -39.83 5.60
C GLY A 386 -17.84 -38.39 5.07
N GLY A 387 -17.34 -37.39 5.81
CA GLY A 387 -17.28 -36.00 5.41
C GLY A 387 -16.19 -35.69 4.38
N LEU A 388 -16.20 -34.43 3.92
CA LEU A 388 -15.21 -33.87 3.01
C LEU A 388 -13.91 -33.55 3.75
N THR A 389 -12.80 -33.72 3.05
CA THR A 389 -11.47 -33.27 3.46
C THR A 389 -11.12 -32.00 2.70
N THR A 390 -11.01 -30.89 3.40
CA THR A 390 -10.64 -29.59 2.82
C THR A 390 -9.12 -29.49 2.70
N VAL A 391 -8.63 -29.46 1.47
CA VAL A 391 -7.20 -29.36 1.15
C VAL A 391 -6.90 -27.94 0.69
N LEU A 392 -6.00 -27.24 1.38
CA LEU A 392 -5.47 -25.97 0.92
C LEU A 392 -4.19 -26.20 0.11
N TYR A 393 -4.21 -25.90 -1.19
CA TYR A 393 -3.01 -25.82 -2.00
C TYR A 393 -2.59 -24.36 -2.17
N ALA A 394 -1.50 -23.99 -1.50
CA ALA A 394 -0.97 -22.62 -1.47
C ALA A 394 0.50 -22.61 -1.96
N PRO A 395 0.75 -22.71 -3.27
CA PRO A 395 2.11 -22.72 -3.80
C PRO A 395 2.80 -21.36 -3.70
N THR A 396 4.13 -21.37 -3.64
CA THR A 396 4.94 -20.16 -3.60
C THR A 396 5.19 -19.59 -5.00
N TRP A 397 5.74 -18.38 -5.00
CA TRP A 397 6.16 -17.67 -6.19
C TRP A 397 7.45 -18.23 -6.78
N GLU A 398 7.61 -18.21 -8.10
CA GLU A 398 8.80 -18.74 -8.79
C GLU A 398 10.14 -18.08 -8.39
N GLY A 399 10.12 -16.91 -7.74
CA GLY A 399 11.32 -16.21 -7.32
C GLY A 399 12.06 -15.53 -8.48
N TRP A 400 13.19 -14.89 -8.16
CA TRP A 400 14.05 -14.20 -9.13
C TRP A 400 15.30 -15.01 -9.53
N ASP A 401 15.65 -16.05 -8.78
CA ASP A 401 16.91 -16.79 -8.90
C ASP A 401 16.85 -17.98 -9.88
N GLY A 402 15.68 -18.27 -10.44
CA GLY A 402 15.48 -19.36 -11.39
C GLY A 402 15.50 -20.76 -10.78
N ASN A 403 15.47 -20.89 -9.45
CA ASN A 403 15.47 -22.20 -8.78
C ASN A 403 14.12 -22.92 -9.00
N PRO A 404 14.08 -24.12 -9.64
CA PRO A 404 12.84 -24.88 -9.84
C PRO A 404 12.20 -25.36 -8.54
N GLY A 405 12.95 -25.38 -7.42
CA GLY A 405 12.45 -25.67 -6.08
C GLY A 405 11.64 -24.53 -5.44
N ASN A 406 11.58 -23.35 -6.07
CA ASN A 406 10.84 -22.21 -5.52
C ASN A 406 9.33 -22.31 -5.70
N THR A 407 8.82 -23.14 -6.60
CA THR A 407 7.37 -23.29 -6.80
C THR A 407 7.02 -24.65 -7.38
N SER A 408 6.01 -25.30 -6.82
CA SER A 408 5.47 -26.53 -7.38
C SER A 408 4.65 -26.32 -8.65
N VAL A 409 4.16 -25.11 -8.90
CA VAL A 409 3.18 -24.82 -9.95
C VAL A 409 3.61 -25.35 -11.32
N VAL A 410 4.90 -25.24 -11.65
CA VAL A 410 5.44 -25.61 -12.97
C VAL A 410 5.61 -27.12 -13.13
N LEU A 411 6.16 -27.80 -12.12
CA LEU A 411 6.61 -29.20 -12.25
C LEU A 411 5.67 -30.23 -11.61
N ALA A 412 4.87 -29.82 -10.62
CA ALA A 412 4.02 -30.70 -9.82
C ALA A 412 2.56 -30.23 -9.74
N GLY A 413 2.27 -28.94 -9.88
CA GLY A 413 0.98 -28.35 -9.56
C GLY A 413 -0.20 -28.98 -10.30
N GLU A 414 -0.06 -29.25 -11.59
CA GLU A 414 -1.12 -29.92 -12.37
C GLU A 414 -1.36 -31.37 -11.92
N ASN A 415 -0.31 -32.08 -11.51
CA ASN A 415 -0.44 -33.46 -11.01
C ASN A 415 -1.05 -33.47 -9.60
N ILE A 416 -0.64 -32.54 -8.73
CA ILE A 416 -1.22 -32.37 -7.39
C ILE A 416 -2.73 -32.17 -7.52
N VAL A 417 -3.15 -31.21 -8.36
CA VAL A 417 -4.56 -30.89 -8.56
C VAL A 417 -5.31 -32.08 -9.16
N ARG A 418 -4.73 -32.78 -10.13
CA ARG A 418 -5.36 -33.97 -10.74
C ARG A 418 -5.63 -35.08 -9.73
N GLU A 419 -4.66 -35.42 -8.90
CA GLU A 419 -4.79 -36.47 -7.88
C GLU A 419 -5.79 -36.05 -6.78
N LEU A 420 -5.80 -34.77 -6.39
CA LEU A 420 -6.78 -34.26 -5.43
C LEU A 420 -8.21 -34.32 -5.97
N LEU A 421 -8.42 -33.94 -7.23
CA LEU A 421 -9.74 -33.95 -7.88
C LEU A 421 -10.23 -35.37 -8.20
N ALA A 422 -9.34 -36.36 -8.24
CA ALA A 422 -9.70 -37.77 -8.45
C ALA A 422 -10.39 -38.39 -7.23
N ASP A 423 -10.12 -37.87 -6.03
CA ASP A 423 -10.81 -38.29 -4.82
C ASP A 423 -12.10 -37.47 -4.65
N PRO A 424 -13.29 -38.10 -4.73
CA PRO A 424 -14.53 -37.36 -4.61
C PRO A 424 -14.60 -36.63 -3.26
N ARG A 425 -14.12 -37.22 -2.16
CA ARG A 425 -14.24 -36.64 -0.81
C ARG A 425 -13.31 -35.45 -0.55
N VAL A 426 -12.61 -34.93 -1.55
CA VAL A 426 -11.78 -33.72 -1.40
C VAL A 426 -12.58 -32.46 -1.72
N ARG A 427 -12.34 -31.40 -0.93
CA ARG A 427 -12.66 -30.01 -1.29
C ARG A 427 -11.34 -29.25 -1.45
N LEU A 428 -11.00 -28.84 -2.67
CA LEU A 428 -9.76 -28.11 -2.94
C LEU A 428 -9.95 -26.60 -2.78
N LEU A 429 -9.13 -25.96 -1.94
CA LEU A 429 -8.92 -24.51 -1.90
C LEU A 429 -7.57 -24.21 -2.55
N TYR A 430 -7.57 -23.60 -3.73
CA TYR A 430 -6.35 -23.20 -4.42
C TYR A 430 -6.09 -21.71 -4.25
N LYS A 431 -4.99 -21.37 -3.56
CA LYS A 431 -4.57 -19.97 -3.31
C LYS A 431 -3.18 -19.72 -3.90
N PRO A 432 -3.08 -19.41 -5.22
CA PRO A 432 -1.80 -19.12 -5.84
C PRO A 432 -1.19 -17.82 -5.30
N HIS A 433 0.14 -17.70 -5.37
CA HIS A 433 0.80 -16.46 -5.05
C HIS A 433 0.35 -15.32 -6.02
N PRO A 434 0.11 -14.08 -5.55
CA PRO A 434 -0.36 -12.99 -6.42
C PRO A 434 0.59 -12.62 -7.57
N LEU A 435 1.87 -12.97 -7.42
CA LEU A 435 2.91 -12.72 -8.42
C LEU A 435 3.17 -13.94 -9.35
N THR A 436 2.47 -15.06 -9.20
CA THR A 436 2.71 -16.25 -10.03
C THR A 436 2.66 -15.92 -11.53
N GLY A 437 3.78 -16.18 -12.22
CA GLY A 437 3.95 -15.88 -13.64
C GLY A 437 4.50 -14.49 -13.96
N SER A 438 4.86 -13.69 -12.95
CA SER A 438 5.46 -12.37 -13.16
C SER A 438 6.91 -12.44 -13.65
N VAL A 439 7.62 -13.53 -13.35
CA VAL A 439 9.03 -13.74 -13.77
C VAL A 439 9.14 -14.91 -14.74
N ASP A 440 8.53 -16.06 -14.43
CA ASP A 440 8.51 -17.22 -15.34
C ASP A 440 7.13 -17.37 -16.00
N PRO A 441 6.98 -17.06 -17.31
CA PRO A 441 5.71 -17.22 -18.01
C PRO A 441 5.12 -18.63 -17.93
N ARG A 442 5.97 -19.67 -17.79
CA ARG A 442 5.50 -21.07 -17.65
C ARG A 442 4.69 -21.26 -16.38
N ALA A 443 5.07 -20.60 -15.28
CA ALA A 443 4.31 -20.62 -14.03
C ALA A 443 2.93 -19.96 -14.20
N GLY A 444 2.87 -18.85 -14.95
CA GLY A 444 1.61 -18.20 -15.29
C GLY A 444 0.68 -19.05 -16.18
N GLU A 445 1.23 -19.80 -17.12
CA GLU A 445 0.44 -20.72 -17.96
C GLU A 445 -0.02 -21.96 -17.18
N ALA A 446 0.84 -22.55 -16.35
CA ALA A 446 0.47 -23.67 -15.49
C ALA A 446 -0.60 -23.28 -14.45
N ASN A 447 -0.48 -22.11 -13.83
CA ASN A 447 -1.51 -21.56 -12.92
C ASN A 447 -2.89 -21.47 -13.61
N LYS A 448 -2.93 -21.02 -14.87
CA LYS A 448 -4.20 -20.97 -15.62
C LYS A 448 -4.77 -22.36 -15.91
N ARG A 449 -3.93 -23.33 -16.25
CA ARG A 449 -4.37 -24.72 -16.45
C ARG A 449 -4.91 -25.33 -15.15
N ILE A 450 -4.26 -25.08 -14.02
CA ILE A 450 -4.76 -25.47 -12.68
C ILE A 450 -6.14 -24.89 -12.42
N GLN A 451 -6.33 -23.58 -12.65
CA GLN A 451 -7.63 -22.93 -12.47
C GLN A 451 -8.70 -23.50 -13.42
N ALA A 452 -8.33 -23.83 -14.66
CA ALA A 452 -9.23 -24.47 -15.61
C ALA A 452 -9.66 -25.86 -15.12
N MET A 453 -8.73 -26.71 -14.67
CA MET A 453 -9.05 -28.04 -14.11
C MET A 453 -10.02 -27.97 -12.93
N ILE A 454 -9.82 -27.00 -12.02
CA ILE A 454 -10.72 -26.79 -10.88
C ILE A 454 -12.12 -26.36 -11.35
N THR A 455 -12.18 -25.46 -12.33
CA THR A 455 -13.46 -24.98 -12.89
C THR A 455 -14.21 -26.09 -13.62
N GLU A 456 -13.50 -26.90 -14.40
CA GLU A 456 -14.05 -28.07 -15.10
C GLU A 456 -14.58 -29.12 -14.12
N ALA A 457 -13.85 -29.41 -13.04
CA ALA A 457 -14.31 -30.32 -11.99
C ALA A 457 -15.59 -29.82 -11.30
N ASN A 458 -15.66 -28.53 -10.96
CA ASN A 458 -16.88 -27.93 -10.41
C ASN A 458 -18.07 -28.04 -11.40
N ALA A 459 -17.84 -27.77 -12.69
CA ALA A 459 -18.89 -27.88 -13.70
C ALA A 459 -19.38 -29.33 -13.88
N ALA A 460 -18.46 -30.29 -13.87
CA ALA A 460 -18.80 -31.71 -13.94
C ALA A 460 -19.65 -32.16 -12.73
N MET A 461 -19.28 -31.74 -11.51
CA MET A 461 -20.05 -32.03 -10.30
C MET A 461 -21.47 -31.46 -10.36
N VAL A 462 -21.64 -30.22 -10.87
CA VAL A 462 -22.96 -29.61 -11.06
C VAL A 462 -23.80 -30.38 -12.08
N ALA A 463 -23.20 -30.78 -13.21
CA ALA A 463 -23.88 -31.54 -14.25
C ALA A 463 -24.33 -32.92 -13.76
N GLU A 464 -23.49 -33.61 -12.99
CA GLU A 464 -23.81 -34.91 -12.38
C GLU A 464 -24.98 -34.79 -11.37
N ALA A 465 -24.96 -33.76 -10.52
CA ALA A 465 -26.04 -33.49 -9.58
C ALA A 465 -27.37 -33.19 -10.28
N ALA A 466 -27.34 -32.42 -11.38
CA ALA A 466 -28.53 -32.11 -12.18
C ALA A 466 -29.11 -33.35 -12.89
N ALA A 467 -28.28 -34.35 -13.19
CA ALA A 467 -28.69 -35.59 -13.86
C ALA A 467 -29.33 -36.63 -12.90
N GLY A 468 -29.57 -36.29 -11.63
CA GLY A 468 -30.16 -37.20 -10.64
C GLY A 468 -29.20 -38.30 -10.17
N GLY A 469 -27.91 -38.19 -10.49
CA GLY A 469 -26.88 -38.97 -9.82
C GLY A 469 -26.86 -38.65 -8.33
N GLN A 470 -26.28 -39.53 -7.51
CA GLN A 470 -25.82 -39.14 -6.18
C GLN A 470 -24.67 -38.16 -6.39
N GLY A 471 -24.99 -36.91 -6.74
CA GLY A 471 -24.01 -35.87 -7.02
C GLY A 471 -22.96 -35.92 -5.93
N ALA A 472 -21.77 -36.33 -6.33
CA ALA A 472 -20.64 -36.42 -5.44
C ALA A 472 -20.94 -37.23 -4.13
N GLY A 473 -21.46 -38.46 -4.21
CA GLY A 473 -21.47 -39.41 -3.09
C GLY A 473 -22.41 -39.10 -1.91
N GLY A 474 -23.65 -38.66 -2.18
CA GLY A 474 -24.63 -38.35 -1.13
C GLY A 474 -24.42 -36.97 -0.50
N ARG A 475 -23.62 -36.11 -1.12
CA ARG A 475 -23.48 -34.69 -0.74
C ARG A 475 -24.83 -34.01 -0.84
N GLY A 476 -25.25 -33.36 0.24
CA GLY A 476 -26.31 -32.36 0.16
C GLY A 476 -25.90 -31.33 -0.91
N ALA A 477 -26.52 -31.42 -2.08
CA ALA A 477 -26.34 -30.49 -3.19
C ALA A 477 -27.01 -29.13 -2.92
N GLU A 478 -27.28 -28.86 -1.65
CA GLU A 478 -27.95 -27.65 -1.21
C GLU A 478 -26.94 -26.52 -1.31
N ARG A 479 -27.08 -25.73 -2.37
CA ARG A 479 -26.41 -24.46 -2.46
C ARG A 479 -27.00 -23.55 -1.37
N PRO A 480 -26.17 -22.75 -0.68
CA PRO A 480 -26.68 -21.74 0.23
C PRO A 480 -27.75 -20.89 -0.47
N GLY A 481 -28.86 -20.65 0.24
CA GLY A 481 -29.95 -19.83 -0.28
C GLY A 481 -29.55 -18.36 -0.49
N PRO A 482 -30.43 -17.54 -1.09
CA PRO A 482 -30.17 -16.11 -1.31
C PRO A 482 -29.87 -15.34 -0.01
N GLU A 483 -30.32 -15.86 1.14
CA GLU A 483 -30.04 -15.30 2.47
C GLU A 483 -28.54 -15.26 2.80
N ALA A 484 -27.77 -16.29 2.44
CA ALA A 484 -26.33 -16.31 2.70
C ALA A 484 -25.56 -15.28 1.86
N ALA A 485 -26.00 -15.07 0.60
CA ALA A 485 -25.45 -14.02 -0.25
C ALA A 485 -25.84 -12.61 0.24
N ALA A 486 -27.07 -12.44 0.73
CA ALA A 486 -27.53 -11.19 1.33
C ALA A 486 -26.74 -10.88 2.62
N GLU A 487 -26.47 -11.89 3.45
CA GLU A 487 -25.67 -11.73 4.66
C GLU A 487 -24.23 -11.36 4.34
N LEU A 488 -23.59 -12.04 3.38
CA LEU A 488 -22.24 -11.67 2.92
C LEU A 488 -22.20 -10.22 2.43
N ALA A 489 -23.21 -9.78 1.67
CA ALA A 489 -23.30 -8.40 1.20
C ALA A 489 -23.49 -7.41 2.37
N ARG A 490 -24.27 -7.77 3.39
CA ARG A 490 -24.49 -6.97 4.60
C ARG A 490 -23.21 -6.78 5.39
N VAL A 491 -22.50 -7.86 5.73
CA VAL A 491 -21.24 -7.79 6.49
C VAL A 491 -20.11 -7.16 5.69
N GLN A 492 -20.12 -7.30 4.35
CA GLN A 492 -19.21 -6.56 3.48
C GLN A 492 -19.43 -5.04 3.60
N ALA A 493 -20.69 -4.58 3.56
CA ALA A 493 -21.00 -3.17 3.70
C ALA A 493 -20.60 -2.63 5.08
N GLU A 494 -20.87 -3.39 6.15
CA GLU A 494 -20.47 -3.06 7.52
C GLU A 494 -18.94 -2.95 7.67
N LEU A 495 -18.21 -3.93 7.14
CA LEU A 495 -16.74 -3.92 7.14
C LEU A 495 -16.18 -2.75 6.31
N ASP A 496 -16.78 -2.44 5.17
CA ASP A 496 -16.34 -1.31 4.34
C ASP A 496 -16.62 0.03 5.03
N GLU A 497 -17.72 0.17 5.77
CA GLU A 497 -18.02 1.37 6.57
C GLU A 497 -16.99 1.58 7.69
N LEU A 498 -16.62 0.51 8.40
CA LEU A 498 -15.66 0.58 9.51
C LEU A 498 -14.21 0.76 9.03
N ALA A 499 -13.81 0.02 8.00
CA ALA A 499 -12.43 -0.05 7.54
C ALA A 499 -12.06 1.06 6.55
N THR A 500 -13.02 1.61 5.80
CA THR A 500 -12.72 2.58 4.74
C THR A 500 -12.90 4.01 5.22
N THR A 501 -11.81 4.75 5.36
CA THR A 501 -11.92 6.22 5.46
C THR A 501 -12.12 6.80 4.06
N THR A 502 -13.34 7.20 3.72
CA THR A 502 -13.61 7.90 2.46
C THR A 502 -13.18 9.36 2.57
N PHE A 503 -12.38 9.81 1.61
CA PHE A 503 -12.01 11.21 1.49
C PHE A 503 -12.71 11.85 0.29
N ARG A 504 -13.03 13.14 0.40
CA ARG A 504 -13.47 13.89 -0.78
C ARG A 504 -12.41 13.84 -1.87
N THR A 505 -12.86 13.83 -3.12
CA THR A 505 -11.96 13.81 -4.27
C THR A 505 -11.06 15.05 -4.27
N GLY A 506 -9.77 14.86 -4.00
CA GLY A 506 -8.78 15.93 -3.98
C GLY A 506 -8.25 16.31 -2.60
N ALA A 507 -8.75 15.71 -1.51
CA ALA A 507 -8.23 15.88 -0.17
C ALA A 507 -6.69 15.73 -0.13
N ASP A 508 -6.02 16.69 0.50
CA ASP A 508 -4.58 16.66 0.74
C ASP A 508 -4.25 16.09 2.12
N GLU A 509 -2.97 16.02 2.45
CA GLU A 509 -2.51 15.42 3.71
C GLU A 509 -3.08 16.15 4.93
N VAL A 510 -3.12 17.48 4.89
CA VAL A 510 -3.67 18.31 5.98
C VAL A 510 -5.15 18.02 6.22
N GLU A 511 -5.94 17.91 5.17
CA GLU A 511 -7.35 17.55 5.33
C GLU A 511 -7.53 16.10 5.79
N ARG A 512 -6.67 15.17 5.35
CA ARG A 512 -6.72 13.79 5.86
C ARG A 512 -6.39 13.74 7.34
N MET A 513 -5.40 14.51 7.81
CA MET A 513 -5.10 14.66 9.23
C MET A 513 -6.31 15.18 10.01
N LEU A 514 -6.99 16.21 9.48
CA LEU A 514 -8.21 16.75 10.09
C LEU A 514 -9.32 15.69 10.21
N MET A 515 -9.52 14.87 9.17
CA MET A 515 -10.56 13.83 9.14
C MET A 515 -10.16 12.55 9.89
N GLN A 516 -8.87 12.29 10.07
CA GLN A 516 -8.31 11.11 10.74
C GLN A 516 -7.67 11.50 12.07
N SER A 517 -8.41 12.29 12.85
CA SER A 517 -8.08 12.61 14.24
C SER A 517 -8.10 11.33 15.11
N SER A 518 -7.96 11.48 16.43
CA SER A 518 -8.06 10.36 17.38
C SER A 518 -9.34 9.54 17.12
N PRO A 519 -9.24 8.23 16.85
CA PRO A 519 -10.42 7.39 16.61
C PRO A 519 -11.19 7.17 17.91
N GLU A 520 -12.47 6.84 17.78
CA GLU A 520 -13.26 6.30 18.89
C GLU A 520 -12.60 5.02 19.42
N ALA A 521 -12.53 4.88 20.74
CA ALA A 521 -11.94 3.71 21.37
C ALA A 521 -12.66 2.42 20.95
N GLY A 522 -11.90 1.39 20.59
CA GLY A 522 -12.45 0.09 20.18
C GLY A 522 -12.76 -0.03 18.69
N ARG A 523 -12.50 1.00 17.87
CA ARG A 523 -12.71 0.93 16.42
C ARG A 523 -11.88 -0.18 15.76
N ALA A 524 -10.62 -0.37 16.17
CA ALA A 524 -9.79 -1.43 15.62
C ALA A 524 -10.34 -2.83 15.93
N GLU A 525 -10.85 -3.02 17.15
CA GLU A 525 -11.52 -4.26 17.57
C GLU A 525 -12.80 -4.50 16.77
N ALA A 526 -13.60 -3.45 16.54
CA ALA A 526 -14.79 -3.51 15.69
C ALA A 526 -14.45 -3.93 14.24
N VAL A 527 -13.36 -3.40 13.66
CA VAL A 527 -12.90 -3.81 12.32
C VAL A 527 -12.44 -5.28 12.31
N GLN A 528 -11.77 -5.75 13.36
CA GLN A 528 -11.36 -7.15 13.47
C GLN A 528 -12.58 -8.07 13.60
N ALA A 529 -13.55 -7.71 14.44
CA ALA A 529 -14.81 -8.44 14.60
C ALA A 529 -15.61 -8.49 13.28
N ALA A 530 -15.74 -7.36 12.58
CA ALA A 530 -16.39 -7.30 11.27
C ALA A 530 -15.64 -8.12 10.21
N THR A 531 -14.30 -8.18 10.28
CA THR A 531 -13.50 -9.04 9.40
C THR A 531 -13.77 -10.52 9.68
N ALA A 532 -13.81 -10.93 10.95
CA ALA A 532 -14.13 -12.30 11.34
C ALA A 532 -15.54 -12.71 10.92
N ALA A 533 -16.54 -11.83 11.13
CA ALA A 533 -17.91 -12.04 10.68
C ALA A 533 -18.00 -12.15 9.15
N TRP A 534 -17.25 -11.32 8.42
CA TRP A 534 -17.14 -11.41 6.97
C TRP A 534 -16.54 -12.74 6.52
N GLU A 535 -15.48 -13.22 7.17
CA GLU A 535 -14.86 -14.50 6.83
C GLU A 535 -15.82 -15.68 7.06
N GLU A 536 -16.57 -15.66 8.16
CA GLU A 536 -17.61 -16.66 8.44
C GLU A 536 -18.72 -16.65 7.38
N ALA A 537 -19.27 -15.47 7.07
CA ALA A 537 -20.29 -15.31 6.04
C ALA A 537 -19.78 -15.70 4.64
N TYR A 538 -18.51 -15.40 4.32
CA TYR A 538 -17.88 -15.80 3.07
C TYR A 538 -17.88 -17.31 2.91
N TRP A 539 -17.41 -18.05 3.92
CA TRP A 539 -17.39 -19.52 3.85
C TRP A 539 -18.80 -20.12 3.84
N ALA A 540 -19.75 -19.52 4.57
CA ALA A 540 -21.15 -19.96 4.60
C ALA A 540 -21.89 -19.68 3.27
N SER A 541 -21.48 -18.68 2.50
CA SER A 541 -22.08 -18.36 1.19
C SER A 541 -21.71 -19.35 0.07
N LEU A 542 -20.70 -20.18 0.29
CA LEU A 542 -20.18 -21.12 -0.68
C LEU A 542 -20.73 -22.53 -0.42
N PRO A 543 -21.05 -23.33 -1.46
CA PRO A 543 -21.38 -24.73 -1.27
C PRO A 543 -20.21 -25.48 -0.62
N ALA A 544 -20.50 -26.30 0.39
CA ALA A 544 -19.46 -27.01 1.16
C ALA A 544 -18.59 -27.96 0.31
N TRP A 545 -19.10 -28.43 -0.82
CA TRP A 545 -18.39 -29.31 -1.76
C TRP A 545 -17.59 -28.58 -2.84
N GLU A 546 -17.86 -27.28 -3.05
CA GLU A 546 -17.30 -26.55 -4.18
C GLU A 546 -15.82 -26.24 -3.95
N HIS A 547 -14.99 -26.56 -4.95
CA HIS A 547 -13.59 -26.19 -4.97
C HIS A 547 -13.45 -24.68 -5.22
N GLN A 548 -12.53 -24.02 -4.51
CA GLN A 548 -12.38 -22.57 -4.56
C GLN A 548 -11.03 -22.15 -5.14
N ILE A 549 -11.05 -21.11 -5.98
CA ILE A 549 -9.86 -20.41 -6.48
C ILE A 549 -9.81 -19.05 -5.79
N ILE A 550 -8.84 -18.86 -4.89
CA ILE A 550 -8.77 -17.68 -4.03
C ILE A 550 -7.63 -16.76 -4.50
N THR A 551 -7.94 -15.88 -5.43
CA THR A 551 -6.98 -14.88 -5.97
C THR A 551 -7.07 -13.51 -5.30
N ASP A 552 -8.18 -13.24 -4.61
CA ASP A 552 -8.39 -11.97 -3.94
C ASP A 552 -7.62 -11.85 -2.63
N SER A 553 -7.51 -10.60 -2.15
CA SER A 553 -6.87 -10.27 -0.88
C SER A 553 -7.62 -10.79 0.35
N ARG A 554 -8.92 -11.04 0.23
CA ARG A 554 -9.79 -11.63 1.25
C ARG A 554 -10.56 -12.83 0.63
N PRO A 555 -10.69 -13.97 1.33
CA PRO A 555 -10.11 -14.27 2.64
C PRO A 555 -8.57 -14.32 2.61
N GLY A 556 -7.98 -13.93 3.74
CA GLY A 556 -6.54 -14.03 3.98
C GLY A 556 -6.07 -15.49 4.09
N ILE A 557 -4.76 -15.71 4.11
CA ILE A 557 -4.20 -17.06 4.21
C ILE A 557 -4.55 -17.76 5.54
N TYR A 558 -4.61 -17.04 6.66
CA TYR A 558 -4.97 -17.61 7.97
C TYR A 558 -6.44 -18.06 8.04
N ALA A 559 -7.35 -17.34 7.40
CA ALA A 559 -8.73 -17.78 7.23
C ALA A 559 -8.81 -19.09 6.43
N CYS A 560 -7.96 -19.25 5.41
CA CYS A 560 -7.84 -20.50 4.67
C CYS A 560 -7.25 -21.63 5.52
N PHE A 561 -6.27 -21.34 6.39
CA PHE A 561 -5.72 -22.32 7.33
C PHE A 561 -6.78 -22.85 8.30
N ASN A 562 -7.65 -21.97 8.77
CA ASN A 562 -8.66 -22.30 9.77
C ASN A 562 -9.72 -23.27 9.22
N VAL A 563 -10.05 -23.22 7.94
CA VAL A 563 -11.01 -24.14 7.28
C VAL A 563 -10.37 -25.37 6.64
N ALA A 564 -9.05 -25.37 6.46
CA ALA A 564 -8.33 -26.50 5.86
C ALA A 564 -8.01 -27.60 6.88
N ASP A 565 -8.15 -28.85 6.47
CA ASP A 565 -7.73 -30.04 7.22
C ASP A 565 -6.26 -30.39 6.96
N VAL A 566 -5.77 -30.04 5.77
CA VAL A 566 -4.38 -30.27 5.35
C VAL A 566 -3.90 -29.17 4.41
N LEU A 567 -2.64 -28.75 4.59
CA LEU A 567 -1.94 -27.81 3.70
C LEU A 567 -1.01 -28.55 2.73
N ILE A 568 -1.03 -28.18 1.46
CA ILE A 568 0.00 -28.50 0.48
C ILE A 568 0.67 -27.18 0.07
N SER A 569 1.99 -27.10 0.22
CA SER A 569 2.78 -25.94 -0.20
C SER A 569 4.16 -26.36 -0.66
N ASP A 570 5.01 -25.36 -0.88
CA ASP A 570 6.42 -25.49 -1.22
C ASP A 570 7.28 -25.15 0.02
N VAL A 571 8.60 -25.10 -0.13
CA VAL A 571 9.49 -24.65 0.95
C VAL A 571 9.28 -23.15 1.23
N SER A 572 8.52 -22.84 2.28
CA SER A 572 7.96 -21.52 2.52
C SER A 572 7.75 -21.22 4.01
N SER A 573 7.77 -19.93 4.36
CA SER A 573 7.30 -19.46 5.68
C SER A 573 5.82 -19.83 5.93
N VAL A 574 5.03 -20.02 4.88
CA VAL A 574 3.62 -20.47 4.97
C VAL A 574 3.51 -21.80 5.74
N ILE A 575 4.46 -22.72 5.57
CA ILE A 575 4.51 -23.98 6.33
C ILE A 575 4.78 -23.71 7.81
N SER A 576 5.73 -22.81 8.10
CA SER A 576 6.05 -22.44 9.48
C SER A 576 4.85 -21.79 10.19
N ASP A 577 4.10 -20.92 9.49
CA ASP A 577 2.86 -20.33 10.01
C ASP A 577 1.80 -21.42 10.26
N TYR A 578 1.56 -22.31 9.29
CA TYR A 578 0.55 -23.36 9.39
C TYR A 578 0.84 -24.36 10.52
N LEU A 579 2.11 -24.64 10.77
CA LEU A 579 2.55 -25.58 11.82
C LEU A 579 2.10 -25.16 13.22
N THR A 580 1.77 -23.88 13.44
CA THR A 580 1.16 -23.44 14.71
C THR A 580 -0.12 -24.20 15.04
N SER A 581 -0.88 -24.61 14.01
CA SER A 581 -2.10 -25.40 14.14
C SER A 581 -1.86 -26.88 14.39
N GLU A 582 -0.64 -27.38 14.13
CA GLU A 582 -0.24 -28.80 14.21
C GLU A 582 -1.01 -29.76 13.28
N LYS A 583 -1.84 -29.20 12.39
CA LYS A 583 -2.54 -29.94 11.34
C LYS A 583 -1.54 -30.60 10.37
N PRO A 584 -1.91 -31.72 9.74
CA PRO A 584 -1.08 -32.36 8.71
C PRO A 584 -0.75 -31.39 7.56
N TYR A 585 0.44 -31.52 6.99
CA TYR A 585 0.83 -30.76 5.80
C TYR A 585 1.75 -31.57 4.90
N ALA A 586 1.88 -31.13 3.65
CA ALA A 586 2.76 -31.71 2.66
C ALA A 586 3.56 -30.64 1.92
N VAL A 587 4.78 -31.01 1.55
CA VAL A 587 5.72 -30.13 0.84
C VAL A 587 6.10 -30.75 -0.49
N ALA A 588 5.93 -30.00 -1.56
CA ALA A 588 6.37 -30.43 -2.88
C ALA A 588 7.89 -30.34 -3.03
N ASN A 589 8.52 -31.46 -3.37
CA ASN A 589 9.92 -31.52 -3.73
C ASN A 589 10.06 -31.51 -5.25
N THR A 590 10.36 -30.32 -5.78
CA THR A 590 10.67 -30.09 -7.21
C THR A 590 12.15 -29.76 -7.44
N SER A 591 13.00 -29.87 -6.41
CA SER A 591 14.43 -29.55 -6.50
C SER A 591 15.26 -30.67 -7.15
N GLY A 592 14.73 -31.90 -7.19
CA GLY A 592 15.46 -33.09 -7.64
C GLY A 592 16.31 -33.74 -6.54
N MET A 593 16.31 -33.19 -5.33
CA MET A 593 16.97 -33.79 -4.16
C MET A 593 16.29 -35.09 -3.76
N THR A 594 17.05 -36.02 -3.20
CA THR A 594 16.47 -37.16 -2.49
C THR A 594 15.70 -36.70 -1.26
N GLU A 595 14.81 -37.55 -0.73
CA GLU A 595 14.03 -37.22 0.47
C GLU A 595 14.91 -36.90 1.68
N ALA A 596 16.01 -37.64 1.86
CA ALA A 596 16.94 -37.45 2.96
C ALA A 596 17.69 -36.11 2.84
N GLU A 597 18.20 -35.77 1.66
CA GLU A 597 18.84 -34.48 1.39
C GLU A 597 17.87 -33.32 1.58
N PHE A 598 16.63 -33.46 1.10
CA PHE A 598 15.60 -32.44 1.20
C PHE A 598 15.23 -32.14 2.66
N LYS A 599 15.12 -33.16 3.52
CA LYS A 599 14.90 -33.00 4.97
C LYS A 599 16.10 -32.42 5.72
N ALA A 600 17.32 -32.71 5.26
CA ALA A 600 18.54 -32.16 5.84
C ALA A 600 18.64 -30.66 5.56
N GLU A 601 18.42 -30.26 4.31
CA GLU A 601 18.50 -28.87 3.85
C GLU A 601 17.35 -27.99 4.39
N PHE A 602 16.13 -28.53 4.46
CA PHE A 602 14.93 -27.77 4.83
C PHE A 602 14.26 -28.32 6.09
N PRO A 603 14.60 -27.79 7.28
CA PRO A 603 14.01 -28.22 8.55
C PRO A 603 12.49 -28.27 8.58
N THR A 604 11.82 -27.32 7.94
CA THR A 604 10.34 -27.24 7.88
C THR A 604 9.70 -28.45 7.22
N VAL A 605 10.44 -29.27 6.46
CA VAL A 605 9.91 -30.43 5.74
C VAL A 605 9.87 -31.69 6.60
N ARG A 606 10.65 -31.74 7.68
CA ARG A 606 10.90 -32.98 8.46
C ARG A 606 9.63 -33.61 9.06
N ALA A 607 8.59 -32.82 9.29
CA ALA A 607 7.33 -33.25 9.89
C ALA A 607 6.13 -33.23 8.91
N GLY A 608 6.38 -33.12 7.60
CA GLY A 608 5.35 -33.15 6.56
C GLY A 608 5.55 -34.26 5.54
N THR A 609 4.49 -34.59 4.81
CA THR A 609 4.57 -35.54 3.69
C THR A 609 5.29 -34.90 2.50
N ILE A 610 6.28 -35.58 1.94
CA ILE A 610 7.01 -35.06 0.77
C ILE A 610 6.34 -35.54 -0.51
N LEU A 611 5.91 -34.59 -1.35
CA LEU A 611 5.30 -34.87 -2.64
C LEU A 611 6.35 -34.79 -3.74
N GLY A 612 6.52 -35.88 -4.49
CA GLY A 612 7.31 -35.83 -5.72
C GLY A 612 6.57 -35.11 -6.86
N PRO A 613 7.22 -34.81 -8.01
CA PRO A 613 6.57 -34.11 -9.13
C PRO A 613 5.33 -34.81 -9.71
N LYS A 614 5.21 -36.13 -9.51
CA LYS A 614 4.04 -36.94 -9.93
C LYS A 614 2.93 -37.00 -8.87
N ALA A 615 3.13 -36.41 -7.69
CA ALA A 615 2.18 -36.31 -6.59
C ALA A 615 1.52 -37.63 -6.11
N LYS A 616 2.20 -38.78 -6.33
CA LYS A 616 1.68 -40.12 -5.99
C LYS A 616 1.41 -40.37 -4.51
N GLN A 617 1.92 -39.50 -3.64
CA GLN A 617 1.76 -39.58 -2.19
C GLN A 617 0.41 -39.02 -1.71
N ILE A 618 -0.37 -38.36 -2.58
CA ILE A 618 -1.65 -37.74 -2.19
C ILE A 618 -2.65 -38.72 -1.58
N PRO A 619 -2.91 -39.92 -2.14
CA PRO A 619 -3.86 -40.85 -1.54
C PRO A 619 -3.51 -41.22 -0.10
N ALA A 620 -2.24 -41.54 0.18
CA ALA A 620 -1.77 -41.87 1.53
C ALA A 620 -1.83 -40.65 2.48
N LEU A 621 -1.56 -39.45 1.98
CA LEU A 621 -1.73 -38.21 2.75
C LEU A 621 -3.20 -38.02 3.16
N LEU A 622 -4.14 -38.19 2.24
CA LEU A 622 -5.57 -38.03 2.52
C LEU A 622 -6.08 -39.09 3.50
N GLU A 623 -5.57 -40.32 3.42
CA GLU A 623 -5.85 -41.39 4.37
C GLU A 623 -5.41 -41.00 5.79
N ALA A 624 -4.16 -40.56 5.96
CA ALA A 624 -3.63 -40.10 7.26
C ALA A 624 -4.39 -38.90 7.83
N VAL A 625 -4.91 -38.00 6.98
CA VAL A 625 -5.72 -36.85 7.44
C VAL A 625 -7.09 -37.30 7.96
N ARG A 626 -7.69 -38.31 7.32
CA ARG A 626 -9.04 -38.81 7.65
C ARG A 626 -9.02 -39.80 8.81
N ASP A 627 -7.92 -40.52 8.98
CA ASP A 627 -7.73 -41.50 10.03
C ASP A 627 -6.42 -41.23 10.80
N PRO A 628 -6.52 -40.65 12.01
CA PRO A 628 -5.36 -40.33 12.84
C PRO A 628 -4.43 -41.51 13.15
N GLU A 629 -4.91 -42.76 13.10
CA GLU A 629 -4.05 -43.94 13.32
C GLU A 629 -2.96 -44.08 12.24
N HIS A 630 -3.21 -43.55 11.04
CA HIS A 630 -2.28 -43.54 9.93
C HIS A 630 -1.35 -42.31 9.93
N ASP A 631 -1.55 -41.34 10.83
CA ASP A 631 -0.72 -40.16 10.96
C ASP A 631 0.50 -40.40 11.86
N THR A 632 1.58 -40.87 11.25
CA THR A 632 2.86 -41.13 11.94
C THR A 632 3.67 -39.87 12.28
N LEU A 633 3.22 -38.69 11.84
CA LEU A 633 4.00 -37.44 11.94
C LEU A 633 3.53 -36.50 13.06
N VAL A 634 2.47 -36.84 13.80
CA VAL A 634 1.92 -36.01 14.90
C VAL A 634 3.00 -35.52 15.86
N ARG A 635 3.80 -36.46 16.41
CA ARG A 635 4.87 -36.14 17.35
C ARG A 635 5.95 -35.25 16.72
N ALA A 636 6.34 -35.57 15.49
CA ALA A 636 7.34 -34.77 14.76
C ALA A 636 6.85 -33.35 14.50
N ARG A 637 5.54 -33.14 14.26
CA ARG A 637 4.96 -31.80 14.07
C ARG A 637 4.98 -30.99 15.36
N ALA A 638 4.63 -31.59 16.50
CA ALA A 638 4.72 -30.92 17.80
C ALA A 638 6.15 -30.51 18.15
N GLU A 639 7.12 -31.42 17.99
CA GLU A 639 8.55 -31.13 18.23
C GLU A 639 9.08 -30.04 17.28
N LEU A 640 8.69 -30.10 15.99
CA LEU A 640 9.09 -29.10 15.01
C LEU A 640 8.45 -27.73 15.29
N LYS A 641 7.21 -27.68 15.76
CA LYS A 641 6.53 -26.44 16.17
C LYS A 641 7.32 -25.74 17.26
N GLU A 642 7.71 -26.46 18.32
CA GLU A 642 8.49 -25.88 19.41
C GLU A 642 9.88 -25.43 18.95
N HIS A 643 10.51 -26.22 18.07
CA HIS A 643 11.81 -25.87 17.52
C HIS A 643 11.78 -24.60 16.65
N LEU A 644 10.73 -24.40 15.84
CA LEU A 644 10.60 -23.26 14.93
C LEU A 644 10.01 -22.02 15.60
N LEU A 645 8.99 -22.18 16.45
CA LEU A 645 8.16 -21.07 16.99
C LEU A 645 8.33 -20.85 18.50
N GLY A 646 9.21 -21.63 19.14
CA GLY A 646 9.37 -21.64 20.59
C GLY A 646 8.23 -22.38 21.30
N PRO A 647 8.22 -22.40 22.64
CA PRO A 647 7.25 -23.17 23.41
C PRO A 647 5.80 -22.75 23.12
N SER A 648 4.82 -23.61 23.41
CA SER A 648 3.41 -23.23 23.30
C SER A 648 2.94 -22.41 24.50
N GLU A 649 3.51 -22.66 25.69
CA GLU A 649 3.15 -22.00 26.94
C GLU A 649 4.36 -21.28 27.59
N PRO A 650 4.23 -20.01 28.01
CA PRO A 650 3.09 -19.13 27.78
C PRO A 650 2.99 -18.74 26.28
N PRO A 651 1.82 -18.31 25.77
CA PRO A 651 1.64 -17.96 24.36
C PRO A 651 2.66 -16.94 23.84
N SER A 652 2.94 -16.95 22.54
CA SER A 652 3.94 -16.07 21.92
C SER A 652 3.68 -14.59 22.18
N LEU A 653 2.42 -14.14 22.22
CA LEU A 653 2.08 -12.75 22.57
C LEU A 653 2.54 -12.37 23.99
N VAL A 654 2.40 -13.28 24.95
CA VAL A 654 2.86 -13.06 26.33
C VAL A 654 4.38 -12.97 26.40
N ARG A 655 5.09 -13.87 25.70
CA ARG A 655 6.56 -13.83 25.60
C ARG A 655 7.06 -12.56 24.93
N PHE A 656 6.42 -12.18 23.83
CA PHE A 656 6.73 -10.97 23.08
C PHE A 656 6.53 -9.71 23.92
N ASN A 657 5.43 -9.64 24.67
CA ASN A 657 5.18 -8.55 25.60
C ASN A 657 6.21 -8.51 26.74
N ALA A 658 6.55 -9.66 27.33
CA ALA A 658 7.59 -9.75 28.36
C ALA A 658 8.95 -9.25 27.84
N ALA A 659 9.33 -9.60 26.61
CA ALA A 659 10.53 -9.09 25.97
C ALA A 659 10.48 -7.57 25.75
N ALA A 660 9.32 -7.02 25.36
CA ALA A 660 9.13 -5.57 25.21
C ALA A 660 9.30 -4.83 26.54
N VAL A 661 8.69 -5.34 27.63
CA VAL A 661 8.84 -4.80 28.98
C VAL A 661 10.30 -4.86 29.44
N ALA A 662 10.98 -5.99 29.20
CA ALA A 662 12.39 -6.15 29.56
C ALA A 662 13.31 -5.16 28.80
N LEU A 663 13.08 -4.97 27.50
CA LEU A 663 13.85 -4.02 26.70
C LEU A 663 13.58 -2.56 27.10
N CYS A 664 12.34 -2.23 27.45
CA CYS A 664 11.98 -0.94 28.05
C CYS A 664 12.73 -0.71 29.37
N ALA A 665 12.79 -1.71 30.25
CA ALA A 665 13.53 -1.62 31.51
C ALA A 665 15.05 -1.41 31.29
N LYS A 666 15.62 -2.00 30.22
CA LYS A 666 17.02 -1.71 29.82
C LYS A 666 17.22 -0.25 29.40
N ALA A 667 16.21 0.37 28.77
CA ALA A 667 16.23 1.80 28.43
C ALA A 667 16.18 2.67 29.70
N ASP A 668 15.27 2.36 30.64
CA ASP A 668 15.16 3.08 31.92
C ASP A 668 16.44 2.98 32.76
N ALA A 669 17.02 1.78 32.85
CA ALA A 669 18.29 1.56 33.55
C ALA A 669 19.45 2.34 32.92
N ARG A 670 19.43 2.56 31.59
CA ARG A 670 20.41 3.42 30.91
C ARG A 670 20.17 4.88 31.28
N ALA A 671 18.93 5.36 31.24
CA ALA A 671 18.60 6.74 31.60
C ALA A 671 19.05 7.07 33.03
N ALA A 672 18.73 6.21 34.00
CA ALA A 672 19.16 6.37 35.39
C ALA A 672 20.69 6.40 35.55
N ARG A 673 21.43 5.59 34.78
CA ARG A 673 22.91 5.63 34.78
C ARG A 673 23.48 6.93 34.20
N ILE A 674 22.82 7.52 33.20
CA ILE A 674 23.24 8.79 32.61
C ILE A 674 22.96 9.93 33.60
N GLU A 675 21.76 9.96 34.19
CA GLU A 675 21.38 10.95 35.21
C GLU A 675 22.33 10.90 36.42
N ALA A 676 22.65 9.69 36.90
CA ALA A 676 23.58 9.50 38.02
C ALA A 676 25.04 9.90 37.71
N ARG A 677 25.44 9.94 36.43
CA ARG A 677 26.77 10.43 36.01
C ARG A 677 26.84 11.97 36.00
N GLY A 678 25.71 12.67 35.95
CA GLY A 678 25.63 14.12 35.83
C GLY A 678 26.06 14.64 34.46
N GLU A 679 25.42 15.69 33.96
CA GLU A 679 25.85 16.44 32.77
C GLU A 679 27.16 17.24 32.99
N SER A 680 27.85 17.07 34.13
CA SER A 680 28.98 17.91 34.55
C SER A 680 30.32 17.62 33.89
N ASP A 681 30.48 16.49 33.19
CA ASP A 681 31.79 16.06 32.67
C ASP A 681 31.98 16.23 31.15
N ILE A 682 31.01 16.85 30.45
CA ILE A 682 31.12 17.14 29.02
C ILE A 682 31.02 18.65 28.81
N PRO A 683 32.10 19.35 28.41
CA PRO A 683 32.03 20.76 28.07
C PRO A 683 30.97 20.96 26.97
N SER A 684 30.00 21.82 27.21
CA SER A 684 29.04 22.24 26.19
C SER A 684 29.79 22.71 24.95
N GLN A 685 29.38 22.26 23.75
CA GLN A 685 29.91 22.80 22.50
C GLN A 685 29.74 24.33 22.51
N ARG A 686 30.87 25.06 22.48
CA ARG A 686 30.99 26.52 22.59
C ARG A 686 29.74 27.27 22.10
N ARG A 687 28.92 27.72 23.06
CA ARG A 687 27.97 28.83 22.84
C ARG A 687 28.49 30.16 23.38
N ASP A 688 29.53 30.16 24.22
CA ASP A 688 29.86 31.35 25.02
C ASP A 688 31.16 32.08 24.60
N ALA A 689 31.78 31.72 23.47
CA ALA A 689 32.99 32.42 23.00
C ALA A 689 32.71 33.70 22.20
N ALA A 690 31.44 34.06 21.97
CA ALA A 690 31.04 35.27 21.26
C ALA A 690 30.60 36.41 22.19
N GLU A 691 30.23 36.12 23.44
CA GLU A 691 29.79 37.16 24.40
C GLU A 691 30.93 37.70 25.28
N GLU A 692 32.08 37.00 25.39
CA GLU A 692 33.24 37.47 26.16
C GLU A 692 34.15 38.47 25.42
N LEU A 693 33.89 38.77 24.14
CA LEU A 693 34.68 39.76 23.36
C LEU A 693 34.01 41.13 23.22
N GLU A 694 32.79 41.32 23.75
CA GLU A 694 32.07 42.61 23.73
C GLU A 694 32.06 43.35 25.09
N LEU A 695 32.81 42.86 26.08
CA LEU A 695 32.87 43.45 27.43
C LEU A 695 34.30 43.82 27.85
N GLU A 696 35.08 44.42 26.96
CA GLU A 696 36.16 45.33 27.40
C GLU A 696 35.68 46.78 27.21
N PRO A 697 35.41 47.54 28.29
CA PRO A 697 35.17 48.97 28.17
C PRO A 697 36.49 49.69 27.89
N GLU A 698 36.56 50.44 26.79
CA GLU A 698 37.61 51.43 26.57
C GLU A 698 37.61 52.43 27.75
N GLU A 699 38.69 52.45 28.54
CA GLU A 699 38.97 53.54 29.47
C GLU A 699 39.22 54.84 28.70
N PRO A 700 38.63 55.99 29.10
CA PRO A 700 38.99 57.27 28.55
C PRO A 700 40.15 57.87 29.37
N ALA A 701 41.26 58.19 28.72
CA ALA A 701 42.27 59.08 29.28
C ALA A 701 42.55 60.22 28.31
N GLY A 702 42.03 61.41 28.64
CA GLY A 702 42.53 62.67 28.13
C GLY A 702 43.77 63.12 28.91
N VAL A 703 44.79 63.57 28.19
CA VAL A 703 45.43 64.92 28.18
C VAL A 703 46.50 64.89 27.10
#